data_AF-A0A6V8ERS8-F1
#
_entry.id   AF-A0A6V8ERS8-F1
#
_cell.length_a   1.000
_cell.length_b   1.000
_cell.length_c   1.000
_cell.angle_alpha   90.00
_cell.angle_beta   90.00
_cell.angle_gamma   90.00
#
_symmetry.space_group_name_H-M   'P 1'
#
loop_
_entity.id
_entity.type
_entity.pdbx_description
1 polymer ?
#
loop_
_entity_poly.entity_id
_entity_poly.type
_entity_poly.pdbx_seq_one_letter_code
_entity_poly.pdbx_strand_id
1 'polypeptide(L)'
;NGNTQIIGNTFNDCYTAWKSSSNANTFRDNTLKDNQYGVLLAGTASHDNLIKDNTFDDSDVAIYIYNTAHDNIIFENSFDDSDDYDIKLSDSYDTVSYNNTFSSISVASDSNMWIKVYLDLTVSDNASNAFSNVDVEVKQDNLVVYSSTYFSGDDPKTNTTGQISTFLVATSQYNGSSTPTAVTTTITARYSDWISSSAYNINNAVSISVADFRVQNQDSEIMYYSIGGAINAANTGDTLSIWKGTYYENIIITKEITLVGNGTSQTIINGSLSGTVVTVDADEVVIDNLAIISSGSDGFGLLVSEGDGEYKNLKLSYNNVSYSSIGDFNELSSSVITNSNFGVIINGDNNVVTQNTFSDNQYSIHFAYTSEDSRADNNEITDGAHTGISLHGTEEITIRDNYIHNNSGYGIRLTGSAEENIIFNNDLDYNSLYSIYIYESGNNSIHNNTFKSNDDGPVFIENSYNNIVQDNAFNANDDYLTIDGGGQNSILFNTFAESGILLQNANNQIITGNTITDASDNGIRIYKSSSNNYLSDNSITGSDDDDIYVGGSGSQVNNRGFNNSFSFIKVQGNGEFVVLDYIGLRTINSEGNMSGNDVKATFGSDTLYASDYFSGSDPVTDSNGLIPNFIAPIEIYDGSSTPDKVITPMTVRYSDWIQTFNLDPYSGSSITVFVPELRVKNNNTGEWTYLIQTSIDNAGVNDVIVISPSTYYETITINKIGLTVQGPSSVKLNDGVIIDAENNGCAITVTKSGISVLGLNIVNSFAWEDPFNSSGIRVLSDNNIIRNNSIADSYVGILLETADNNEIHSNEIDDVDIGILLTKSDSNSIISNDVLSVVTNDIEIGSLGYTDGSNYNEISLNTDIQNIEFQVSDSNYLYGQEVTTITLENSERISMYESTYSYVTCDSDSSLYLKNWMNINIVNNNTDAGNADVKVLDGDNIIYSTSYFGGSDSKTSEGKLSSDIEVIYRVFDGSSTGTDNTTIFKIRVVDWFNSKTSDTDEIRVDIDFEVPLFRITNLDTGDKYNYIQTAIDNATEYDIIRL
;
A
#
# COMPACT_ATOMS: atom_id res chain seq x y z
N ASN A 1 -89.15 -35.64 71.97
CA ASN A 1 -88.20 -34.90 72.83
C ASN A 1 -86.81 -35.42 72.52
N GLY A 2 -85.90 -34.54 72.12
CA GLY A 2 -84.51 -34.90 71.80
C GLY A 2 -83.69 -35.30 73.04
N ASN A 3 -82.39 -35.56 72.86
CA ASN A 3 -81.47 -36.07 73.88
C ASN A 3 -81.82 -37.46 74.44
N THR A 4 -82.50 -38.30 73.64
CA THR A 4 -82.82 -39.68 74.04
C THR A 4 -81.64 -40.60 73.74
N GLN A 5 -81.36 -41.53 74.65
CA GLN A 5 -80.37 -42.58 74.44
C GLN A 5 -81.05 -43.95 74.36
N ILE A 6 -80.73 -44.72 73.33
CA ILE A 6 -81.23 -46.09 73.10
C ILE A 6 -80.00 -46.98 72.92
N ILE A 7 -79.75 -47.82 73.92
CA ILE A 7 -78.47 -48.51 74.08
C ILE A 7 -78.70 -50.01 74.34
N GLY A 8 -78.01 -50.90 73.61
CA GLY A 8 -77.94 -52.33 73.97
C GLY A 8 -79.21 -53.13 73.72
N ASN A 9 -80.04 -52.75 72.75
CA ASN A 9 -81.34 -53.38 72.47
C ASN A 9 -81.27 -54.28 71.23
N THR A 10 -82.27 -55.15 71.10
CA THR A 10 -82.48 -56.00 69.92
C THR A 10 -83.82 -55.65 69.28
N PHE A 11 -83.81 -55.32 68.00
CA PHE A 11 -85.01 -55.00 67.21
C PHE A 11 -85.09 -55.93 66.00
N ASN A 12 -85.93 -56.96 66.10
CA ASN A 12 -86.09 -57.94 65.03
C ASN A 12 -87.51 -57.89 64.45
N ASP A 13 -87.64 -58.22 63.16
CA ASP A 13 -88.94 -58.37 62.46
C ASP A 13 -89.85 -57.13 62.53
N CYS A 14 -89.28 -55.92 62.64
CA CYS A 14 -90.04 -54.68 62.75
C CYS A 14 -90.26 -54.02 61.38
N TYR A 15 -91.42 -53.37 61.22
CA TYR A 15 -91.63 -52.45 60.08
C TYR A 15 -90.64 -51.27 60.14
N THR A 16 -90.41 -50.73 61.33
CA THR A 16 -89.32 -49.77 61.58
C THR A 16 -88.80 -50.01 62.99
N ALA A 17 -87.54 -50.40 63.12
CA ALA A 17 -86.96 -50.73 64.42
C ALA A 17 -86.80 -49.47 65.29
N TRP A 18 -86.27 -48.38 64.72
CA TRP A 18 -86.28 -47.08 65.37
C TRP A 18 -86.62 -45.95 64.40
N LYS A 19 -87.57 -45.11 64.77
CA LYS A 19 -87.90 -43.87 64.07
C LYS A 19 -87.66 -42.67 64.98
N SER A 20 -86.93 -41.67 64.51
CA SER A 20 -86.78 -40.39 65.20
C SER A 20 -87.16 -39.21 64.31
N SER A 21 -87.83 -38.24 64.93
CA SER A 21 -88.12 -36.92 64.37
C SER A 21 -87.73 -35.82 65.38
N SER A 22 -86.63 -36.05 66.10
CA SER A 22 -86.12 -35.15 67.13
C SER A 22 -84.59 -35.13 67.11
N ASN A 23 -83.98 -34.18 67.80
CA ASN A 23 -82.56 -33.90 67.69
C ASN A 23 -81.71 -34.48 68.82
N ALA A 24 -80.40 -34.54 68.62
CA ALA A 24 -79.41 -34.91 69.65
C ALA A 24 -79.64 -36.30 70.29
N ASN A 25 -80.29 -37.24 69.60
CA ASN A 25 -80.48 -38.58 70.13
C ASN A 25 -79.24 -39.44 69.87
N THR A 26 -78.97 -40.41 70.74
CA THR A 26 -77.91 -41.41 70.56
C THR A 26 -78.53 -42.80 70.49
N PHE A 27 -78.34 -43.48 69.36
CA PHE A 27 -78.79 -44.85 69.15
C PHE A 27 -77.56 -45.73 68.96
N ARG A 28 -77.22 -46.53 69.98
CA ARG A 28 -75.97 -47.29 69.98
C ARG A 28 -75.98 -48.70 70.57
N ASP A 29 -75.00 -49.52 70.18
CA ASP A 29 -74.84 -50.89 70.68
C ASP A 29 -76.08 -51.78 70.46
N ASN A 30 -76.91 -51.48 69.45
CA ASN A 30 -78.14 -52.24 69.20
C ASN A 30 -77.93 -53.25 68.06
N THR A 31 -78.70 -54.34 68.09
CA THR A 31 -78.77 -55.33 67.01
C THR A 31 -80.13 -55.24 66.33
N LEU A 32 -80.15 -55.13 65.01
CA LEU A 32 -81.34 -54.93 64.19
C LEU A 32 -81.36 -56.00 63.10
N LYS A 33 -82.31 -56.95 63.17
CA LYS A 33 -82.42 -58.05 62.20
C LYS A 33 -83.78 -58.11 61.48
N ASP A 34 -83.83 -58.47 60.20
CA ASP A 34 -85.08 -58.75 59.47
C ASP A 34 -86.09 -57.57 59.47
N ASN A 35 -85.62 -56.32 59.36
CA ASN A 35 -86.47 -55.13 59.45
C ASN A 35 -86.70 -54.47 58.09
N GLN A 36 -87.90 -53.92 57.84
CA GLN A 36 -88.09 -53.10 56.64
C GLN A 36 -87.28 -51.79 56.70
N TYR A 37 -87.26 -51.11 57.86
CA TYR A 37 -86.36 -49.99 58.11
C TYR A 37 -85.65 -50.20 59.45
N GLY A 38 -84.32 -50.25 59.45
CA GLY A 38 -83.55 -50.35 60.70
C GLY A 38 -83.69 -49.06 61.52
N VAL A 39 -83.07 -47.99 61.05
CA VAL A 39 -83.20 -46.64 61.60
C VAL A 39 -83.79 -45.70 60.57
N LEU A 40 -84.82 -44.97 60.96
CA LEU A 40 -85.53 -44.00 60.14
C LEU A 40 -85.47 -42.61 60.78
N LEU A 41 -84.68 -41.70 60.22
CA LEU A 41 -84.58 -40.30 60.66
C LEU A 41 -85.40 -39.41 59.72
N ALA A 42 -86.37 -38.66 60.27
CA ALA A 42 -87.35 -37.94 59.46
C ALA A 42 -87.75 -36.58 60.03
N GLY A 43 -87.77 -35.52 59.21
CA GLY A 43 -88.27 -34.19 59.57
C GLY A 43 -87.17 -33.18 59.94
N THR A 44 -87.46 -31.89 59.81
CA THR A 44 -86.53 -30.78 60.13
C THR A 44 -85.99 -30.80 61.56
N ALA A 45 -86.75 -31.36 62.51
CA ALA A 45 -86.32 -31.50 63.91
C ALA A 45 -85.35 -32.67 64.12
N SER A 46 -85.06 -33.47 63.10
CA SER A 46 -84.16 -34.62 63.16
C SER A 46 -82.75 -34.20 62.73
N HIS A 47 -82.03 -33.58 63.66
CA HIS A 47 -80.63 -33.19 63.47
C HIS A 47 -79.74 -33.53 64.67
N ASP A 48 -78.42 -33.53 64.50
CA ASP A 48 -77.45 -33.90 65.53
C ASP A 48 -77.66 -35.31 66.13
N ASN A 49 -78.34 -36.23 65.43
CA ASN A 49 -78.51 -37.59 65.94
C ASN A 49 -77.25 -38.42 65.66
N LEU A 50 -76.85 -39.22 66.64
CA LEU A 50 -75.71 -40.14 66.56
C LEU A 50 -76.19 -41.59 66.50
N ILE A 51 -75.97 -42.25 65.37
CA ILE A 51 -76.18 -43.69 65.17
C ILE A 51 -74.81 -44.35 65.27
N LYS A 52 -74.54 -45.08 66.35
CA LYS A 52 -73.21 -45.61 66.67
C LYS A 52 -73.17 -47.09 67.07
N ASP A 53 -72.14 -47.88 66.72
CA ASP A 53 -71.96 -49.26 67.25
C ASP A 53 -73.16 -50.21 67.04
N ASN A 54 -74.01 -50.00 66.03
CA ASN A 54 -75.14 -50.89 65.78
C ASN A 54 -74.79 -51.96 64.75
N THR A 55 -75.42 -53.12 64.87
CA THR A 55 -75.37 -54.19 63.86
C THR A 55 -76.71 -54.26 63.15
N PHE A 56 -76.70 -54.04 61.84
CA PHE A 56 -77.83 -54.20 60.94
C PHE A 56 -77.62 -55.48 60.13
N ASP A 57 -78.62 -56.34 60.11
CA ASP A 57 -78.60 -57.66 59.47
C ASP A 57 -79.95 -57.88 58.74
N ASP A 58 -79.94 -58.25 57.47
CA ASP A 58 -81.14 -58.58 56.67
C ASP A 58 -82.26 -57.51 56.71
N SER A 59 -81.95 -56.21 56.56
CA SER A 59 -82.99 -55.16 56.51
C SER A 59 -83.27 -54.68 55.08
N ASP A 60 -84.51 -54.28 54.70
CA ASP A 60 -84.74 -53.69 53.36
C ASP A 60 -83.86 -52.43 53.21
N VAL A 61 -83.99 -51.48 54.16
CA VAL A 61 -83.07 -50.35 54.28
C VAL A 61 -82.59 -50.22 55.72
N ALA A 62 -81.29 -50.40 55.95
CA ALA A 62 -80.74 -50.38 57.31
C ALA A 62 -80.81 -48.97 57.93
N ILE A 63 -80.34 -47.92 57.25
CA ILE A 63 -80.52 -46.53 57.69
C ILE A 63 -81.15 -45.69 56.59
N TYR A 64 -82.28 -45.07 56.88
CA TYR A 64 -82.94 -44.13 55.98
C TYR A 64 -83.09 -42.74 56.63
N ILE A 65 -82.45 -41.74 56.03
CA ILE A 65 -82.52 -40.34 56.46
C ILE A 65 -83.28 -39.55 55.40
N TYR A 66 -84.37 -38.90 55.80
CA TYR A 66 -85.21 -38.21 54.83
C TYR A 66 -86.03 -37.03 55.37
N ASN A 67 -86.70 -36.31 54.45
CA ASN A 67 -87.68 -35.28 54.76
C ASN A 67 -87.09 -34.14 55.61
N THR A 68 -86.10 -33.42 55.08
CA THR A 68 -85.37 -32.27 55.65
C THR A 68 -84.52 -32.53 56.91
N ALA A 69 -84.25 -33.80 57.23
CA ALA A 69 -83.32 -34.18 58.29
C ALA A 69 -81.88 -33.75 57.92
N HIS A 70 -81.10 -33.25 58.88
CA HIS A 70 -79.76 -32.70 58.62
C HIS A 70 -78.77 -32.93 59.75
N ASP A 71 -77.46 -32.72 59.53
CA ASP A 71 -76.42 -32.80 60.58
C ASP A 71 -76.43 -34.10 61.40
N ASN A 72 -76.80 -35.23 60.79
CA ASN A 72 -76.84 -36.52 61.48
C ASN A 72 -75.54 -37.29 61.29
N ILE A 73 -75.11 -38.02 62.32
CA ILE A 73 -73.85 -38.74 62.35
C ILE A 73 -74.10 -40.25 62.38
N ILE A 74 -73.47 -40.97 61.45
CA ILE A 74 -73.41 -42.42 61.40
C ILE A 74 -71.98 -42.83 61.70
N PHE A 75 -71.73 -43.66 62.71
CA PHE A 75 -70.38 -43.98 63.18
C PHE A 75 -70.23 -45.43 63.67
N GLU A 76 -69.22 -46.20 63.28
CA GLU A 76 -68.96 -47.55 63.85
C GLU A 76 -70.13 -48.55 63.74
N ASN A 77 -70.97 -48.46 62.72
CA ASN A 77 -72.03 -49.43 62.48
C ASN A 77 -71.57 -50.53 61.51
N SER A 78 -72.08 -51.73 61.75
CA SER A 78 -71.90 -52.91 60.89
C SER A 78 -73.18 -53.16 60.11
N PHE A 79 -73.06 -53.32 58.80
CA PHE A 79 -74.16 -53.63 57.89
C PHE A 79 -73.89 -54.98 57.24
N ASP A 80 -74.85 -55.91 57.37
CA ASP A 80 -74.79 -57.26 56.82
C ASP A 80 -76.06 -57.50 55.98
N ASP A 81 -75.88 -57.81 54.70
CA ASP A 81 -76.93 -58.24 53.76
C ASP A 81 -78.25 -57.42 53.76
N SER A 82 -78.22 -56.09 53.62
CA SER A 82 -79.45 -55.32 53.36
C SER A 82 -80.04 -55.61 51.96
N ASP A 83 -81.36 -55.81 51.87
CA ASP A 83 -82.06 -56.21 50.63
C ASP A 83 -82.10 -55.10 49.56
N ASP A 84 -82.38 -53.84 49.94
CA ASP A 84 -82.35 -52.68 49.02
C ASP A 84 -81.05 -51.86 49.17
N TYR A 85 -80.84 -51.22 50.33
CA TYR A 85 -79.70 -50.33 50.58
C TYR A 85 -79.30 -50.30 52.05
N ASP A 86 -78.00 -50.37 52.35
CA ASP A 86 -77.50 -50.18 53.71
C ASP A 86 -77.79 -48.75 54.21
N ILE A 87 -77.61 -47.76 53.32
CA ILE A 87 -77.92 -46.36 53.61
C ILE A 87 -78.77 -45.77 52.48
N LYS A 88 -79.83 -45.06 52.84
CA LYS A 88 -80.67 -44.31 51.91
C LYS A 88 -80.83 -42.86 52.38
N LEU A 89 -80.73 -41.92 51.43
CA LEU A 89 -80.83 -40.48 51.68
C LEU A 89 -81.78 -39.85 50.64
N SER A 90 -82.79 -39.12 51.11
CA SER A 90 -83.64 -38.29 50.21
C SER A 90 -84.17 -37.05 50.92
N ASP A 91 -84.08 -35.87 50.30
CA ASP A 91 -84.36 -34.59 50.98
C ASP A 91 -83.65 -34.49 52.35
N SER A 92 -82.31 -34.57 52.39
CA SER A 92 -81.51 -34.60 53.64
C SER A 92 -80.12 -33.98 53.48
N TYR A 93 -79.61 -33.28 54.49
CA TYR A 93 -78.40 -32.44 54.34
C TYR A 93 -77.33 -32.72 55.39
N ASP A 94 -76.07 -32.60 55.03
CA ASP A 94 -74.90 -32.65 55.91
C ASP A 94 -74.84 -33.88 56.84
N THR A 95 -75.26 -35.04 56.32
CA THR A 95 -75.04 -36.31 57.02
C THR A 95 -73.54 -36.61 57.02
N VAL A 96 -72.98 -37.03 58.15
CA VAL A 96 -71.58 -37.41 58.28
C VAL A 96 -71.49 -38.89 58.62
N SER A 97 -70.78 -39.66 57.81
CA SER A 97 -70.47 -41.06 58.06
C SER A 97 -68.97 -41.25 58.24
N TYR A 98 -68.55 -41.90 59.33
CA TYR A 98 -67.14 -42.27 59.53
C TYR A 98 -67.02 -43.61 60.24
N ASN A 99 -65.96 -44.37 59.94
CA ASN A 99 -65.74 -45.72 60.49
C ASN A 99 -66.94 -46.68 60.32
N ASN A 100 -67.68 -46.60 59.20
CA ASN A 100 -68.72 -47.57 58.86
C ASN A 100 -68.30 -48.36 57.62
N THR A 101 -68.63 -49.65 57.57
CA THR A 101 -68.53 -50.48 56.36
C THR A 101 -69.92 -50.78 55.84
N PHE A 102 -70.32 -50.10 54.76
CA PHE A 102 -71.56 -50.37 54.03
C PHE A 102 -71.22 -50.72 52.57
N SER A 103 -72.04 -51.58 51.98
CA SER A 103 -71.88 -52.13 50.63
C SER A 103 -72.76 -51.43 49.59
N SER A 104 -73.87 -50.82 50.01
CA SER A 104 -74.87 -50.22 49.11
C SER A 104 -75.41 -48.89 49.64
N ILE A 105 -75.59 -47.90 48.76
CA ILE A 105 -76.16 -46.60 49.13
C ILE A 105 -77.03 -45.99 48.02
N SER A 106 -78.16 -45.40 48.41
CA SER A 106 -79.04 -44.62 47.54
C SER A 106 -79.08 -43.16 47.98
N VAL A 107 -78.68 -42.23 47.11
CA VAL A 107 -78.67 -40.78 47.40
C VAL A 107 -79.45 -40.02 46.33
N ALA A 108 -80.52 -39.35 46.74
CA ALA A 108 -81.33 -38.50 45.85
C ALA A 108 -80.62 -37.18 45.50
N SER A 109 -81.07 -36.52 44.42
CA SER A 109 -80.46 -35.29 43.89
C SER A 109 -80.45 -34.09 44.86
N ASP A 110 -81.28 -34.13 45.89
CA ASP A 110 -81.45 -33.12 46.93
C ASP A 110 -80.81 -33.53 48.27
N SER A 111 -79.93 -34.53 48.26
CA SER A 111 -79.29 -35.04 49.47
C SER A 111 -77.78 -35.10 49.40
N ASN A 112 -77.11 -35.00 50.56
CA ASN A 112 -75.68 -35.22 50.65
C ASN A 112 -75.27 -36.05 51.89
N MET A 113 -74.08 -36.65 51.81
CA MET A 113 -73.39 -37.25 52.93
C MET A 113 -71.88 -37.16 52.76
N TRP A 114 -71.18 -36.75 53.81
CA TRP A 114 -69.73 -36.71 53.90
C TRP A 114 -69.19 -38.00 54.49
N ILE A 115 -68.25 -38.65 53.80
CA ILE A 115 -67.44 -39.71 54.39
C ILE A 115 -66.21 -39.06 55.02
N LYS A 116 -66.04 -39.23 56.33
CA LYS A 116 -64.90 -38.68 57.09
C LYS A 116 -64.08 -39.78 57.75
N VAL A 117 -62.82 -39.47 58.09
CA VAL A 117 -61.95 -40.26 58.96
C VAL A 117 -61.18 -39.35 59.91
N TYR A 118 -60.57 -39.91 60.96
CA TYR A 118 -59.65 -39.15 61.81
C TYR A 118 -58.31 -38.93 61.11
N LEU A 119 -57.83 -37.69 61.12
CA LEU A 119 -56.45 -37.37 60.76
C LEU A 119 -55.55 -37.61 61.97
N ASP A 120 -54.69 -38.63 61.87
CA ASP A 120 -53.58 -38.86 62.79
C ASP A 120 -52.29 -38.37 62.10
N LEU A 121 -51.84 -37.16 62.45
CA LEU A 121 -50.64 -36.53 61.88
C LEU A 121 -49.52 -36.55 62.91
N THR A 122 -48.40 -37.20 62.54
CA THR A 122 -47.15 -37.17 63.29
C THR A 122 -46.07 -36.49 62.46
N VAL A 123 -45.33 -35.57 63.09
CA VAL A 123 -44.17 -34.92 62.50
C VAL A 123 -42.92 -35.37 63.25
N SER A 124 -41.95 -35.90 62.53
CA SER A 124 -40.66 -36.34 63.06
C SER A 124 -39.49 -35.59 62.43
N ASP A 125 -38.31 -35.68 63.02
CA ASP A 125 -37.07 -35.37 62.32
C ASP A 125 -36.67 -36.54 61.39
N ASN A 126 -35.60 -36.34 60.63
CA ASN A 126 -35.03 -37.36 59.75
C ASN A 126 -34.53 -38.62 60.49
N ALA A 127 -34.29 -38.55 61.80
CA ALA A 127 -33.93 -39.68 62.64
C ALA A 127 -35.18 -40.37 63.26
N SER A 128 -36.38 -40.00 62.81
CA SER A 128 -37.67 -40.49 63.31
C SER A 128 -37.95 -40.13 64.77
N ASN A 129 -37.28 -39.11 65.33
CA ASN A 129 -37.64 -38.58 66.64
C ASN A 129 -38.83 -37.62 66.51
N ALA A 130 -39.70 -37.60 67.52
CA ALA A 130 -40.80 -36.66 67.61
C ALA A 130 -40.34 -35.19 67.48
N PHE A 131 -40.98 -34.42 66.61
CA PHE A 131 -40.53 -33.07 66.27
C PHE A 131 -41.58 -32.00 66.60
N SER A 132 -41.32 -31.25 67.68
CA SER A 132 -42.23 -30.25 68.25
C SER A 132 -42.08 -28.86 67.63
N ASN A 133 -43.12 -28.02 67.80
CA ASN A 133 -43.16 -26.62 67.35
C ASN A 133 -43.18 -26.44 65.83
N VAL A 134 -43.67 -27.43 65.09
CA VAL A 134 -43.92 -27.34 63.64
C VAL A 134 -45.26 -26.67 63.42
N ASP A 135 -45.26 -25.63 62.59
CA ASP A 135 -46.48 -25.00 62.11
C ASP A 135 -47.16 -25.92 61.09
N VAL A 136 -48.49 -26.09 61.18
CA VAL A 136 -49.26 -26.98 60.31
C VAL A 136 -50.51 -26.26 59.79
N GLU A 137 -50.79 -26.43 58.50
CA GLU A 137 -52.05 -26.08 57.85
C GLU A 137 -52.63 -27.32 57.18
N VAL A 138 -53.91 -27.61 57.42
CA VAL A 138 -54.65 -28.68 56.75
C VAL A 138 -55.82 -28.06 55.99
N LYS A 139 -55.90 -28.34 54.69
CA LYS A 139 -56.95 -27.90 53.78
C LYS A 139 -57.70 -29.08 53.19
N GLN A 140 -59.03 -29.01 53.15
CA GLN A 140 -59.89 -29.90 52.37
C GLN A 140 -60.32 -29.17 51.11
N ASP A 141 -59.78 -29.58 49.97
CA ASP A 141 -59.79 -28.80 48.74
C ASP A 141 -59.29 -27.36 49.05
N ASN A 142 -60.17 -26.35 49.06
CA ASN A 142 -59.83 -24.96 49.39
C ASN A 142 -60.21 -24.53 50.82
N LEU A 143 -60.86 -25.39 51.61
CA LEU A 143 -61.32 -25.08 52.96
C LEU A 143 -60.22 -25.37 53.99
N VAL A 144 -59.78 -24.35 54.74
CA VAL A 144 -58.87 -24.53 55.89
C VAL A 144 -59.64 -25.17 57.05
N VAL A 145 -59.15 -26.30 57.56
CA VAL A 145 -59.76 -27.04 58.68
C VAL A 145 -58.84 -27.16 59.90
N TYR A 146 -57.55 -26.85 59.72
CA TYR A 146 -56.56 -26.68 60.79
C TYR A 146 -55.52 -25.66 60.32
N SER A 147 -55.14 -24.69 61.14
CA SER A 147 -54.11 -23.72 60.78
C SER A 147 -53.43 -23.12 62.01
N SER A 148 -52.11 -23.27 62.08
CA SER A 148 -51.30 -22.66 63.14
C SER A 148 -50.92 -21.20 62.84
N THR A 149 -50.27 -20.55 63.81
CA THR A 149 -49.96 -19.11 63.80
C THR A 149 -49.22 -18.62 62.55
N TYR A 150 -48.26 -19.38 62.01
CA TYR A 150 -47.57 -18.96 60.78
C TYR A 150 -48.53 -18.84 59.59
N PHE A 151 -49.52 -19.73 59.49
CA PHE A 151 -50.53 -19.75 58.44
C PHE A 151 -51.75 -18.88 58.80
N SER A 152 -51.56 -17.90 59.69
CA SER A 152 -52.59 -16.96 60.14
C SER A 152 -53.79 -17.60 60.86
N GLY A 153 -53.60 -18.77 61.47
CA GLY A 153 -54.60 -19.41 62.33
C GLY A 153 -54.21 -19.45 63.82
N ASP A 154 -55.11 -19.98 64.64
CA ASP A 154 -54.95 -20.03 66.11
C ASP A 154 -54.74 -21.46 66.64
N ASP A 155 -54.68 -22.47 65.76
CA ASP A 155 -54.47 -23.85 66.19
C ASP A 155 -53.04 -24.07 66.72
N PRO A 156 -52.85 -24.98 67.69
CA PRO A 156 -51.52 -25.27 68.22
C PRO A 156 -50.55 -25.80 67.15
N LYS A 157 -49.25 -25.56 67.38
CA LYS A 157 -48.19 -26.27 66.65
C LYS A 157 -48.11 -27.73 67.11
N THR A 158 -47.28 -28.53 66.45
CA THR A 158 -46.98 -29.89 66.94
C THR A 158 -46.46 -29.87 68.38
N ASN A 159 -46.96 -30.80 69.19
CA ASN A 159 -46.57 -30.94 70.60
C ASN A 159 -45.21 -31.65 70.75
N THR A 160 -44.80 -31.97 71.98
CA THR A 160 -43.54 -32.68 72.27
C THR A 160 -43.45 -34.11 71.71
N THR A 161 -44.58 -34.72 71.31
CA THR A 161 -44.62 -36.02 70.62
C THR A 161 -44.70 -35.87 69.10
N GLY A 162 -44.58 -34.64 68.57
CA GLY A 162 -44.63 -34.37 67.14
C GLY A 162 -46.03 -34.37 66.56
N GLN A 163 -47.07 -34.41 67.38
CA GLN A 163 -48.44 -34.60 66.93
C GLN A 163 -49.26 -33.31 67.06
N ILE A 164 -50.28 -33.18 66.22
CA ILE A 164 -51.40 -32.27 66.44
C ILE A 164 -52.60 -33.04 67.01
N SER A 165 -53.58 -32.34 67.59
CA SER A 165 -54.82 -32.97 68.05
C SER A 165 -55.55 -33.63 66.87
N THR A 166 -55.99 -34.88 67.04
CA THR A 166 -56.75 -35.61 66.00
C THR A 166 -58.13 -34.98 65.78
N PHE A 167 -58.53 -34.81 64.52
CA PHE A 167 -59.86 -34.31 64.15
C PHE A 167 -60.36 -34.97 62.86
N LEU A 168 -61.66 -34.83 62.54
CA LEU A 168 -62.27 -35.46 61.38
C LEU A 168 -62.02 -34.66 60.10
N VAL A 169 -61.53 -35.34 59.06
CA VAL A 169 -61.41 -34.83 57.69
C VAL A 169 -62.21 -35.72 56.73
N ALA A 170 -62.87 -35.10 55.75
CA ALA A 170 -63.58 -35.78 54.69
C ALA A 170 -62.64 -36.37 53.64
N THR A 171 -62.94 -37.61 53.24
CA THR A 171 -62.24 -38.37 52.19
C THR A 171 -63.07 -38.45 50.91
N SER A 172 -64.40 -38.44 51.04
CA SER A 172 -65.32 -38.34 49.91
C SER A 172 -66.67 -37.76 50.31
N GLN A 173 -67.48 -37.43 49.32
CA GLN A 173 -68.82 -36.90 49.50
C GLN A 173 -69.78 -37.55 48.50
N TYR A 174 -70.92 -38.03 48.98
CA TYR A 174 -72.08 -38.29 48.13
C TYR A 174 -72.89 -36.99 48.08
N ASN A 175 -73.09 -36.43 46.89
CA ASN A 175 -73.77 -35.14 46.75
C ASN A 175 -74.69 -35.17 45.54
N GLY A 176 -75.99 -35.35 45.78
CA GLY A 176 -76.99 -35.51 44.73
C GLY A 176 -76.84 -36.79 43.89
N SER A 177 -76.00 -37.73 44.33
CA SER A 177 -75.56 -38.91 43.57
C SER A 177 -75.13 -40.05 44.49
N SER A 178 -75.50 -41.29 44.15
CA SER A 178 -75.01 -42.53 44.79
C SER A 178 -73.56 -42.89 44.44
N THR A 179 -72.90 -42.13 43.58
CA THR A 179 -71.47 -42.25 43.31
C THR A 179 -70.73 -41.13 44.05
N PRO A 180 -69.78 -41.44 44.95
CA PRO A 180 -69.10 -40.42 45.73
C PRO A 180 -68.05 -39.68 44.90
N THR A 181 -67.85 -38.40 45.20
CA THR A 181 -66.71 -37.59 44.74
C THR A 181 -65.64 -37.56 45.82
N ALA A 182 -64.37 -37.79 45.47
CA ALA A 182 -63.26 -37.72 46.43
C ALA A 182 -63.03 -36.27 46.89
N VAL A 183 -62.61 -36.11 48.14
CA VAL A 183 -62.19 -34.82 48.74
C VAL A 183 -60.69 -34.88 48.98
N THR A 184 -59.93 -33.92 48.46
CA THR A 184 -58.47 -33.94 48.57
C THR A 184 -58.05 -33.20 49.84
N THR A 185 -57.27 -33.85 50.71
CA THR A 185 -56.70 -33.19 51.90
C THR A 185 -55.27 -32.77 51.61
N THR A 186 -54.96 -31.48 51.67
CA THR A 186 -53.59 -30.96 51.57
C THR A 186 -53.07 -30.62 52.96
N ILE A 187 -51.89 -31.11 53.31
CA ILE A 187 -51.22 -30.81 54.57
C ILE A 187 -49.95 -30.05 54.25
N THR A 188 -49.81 -28.87 54.86
CA THR A 188 -48.61 -28.03 54.81
C THR A 188 -47.99 -27.98 56.19
N ALA A 189 -46.71 -28.36 56.30
CA ALA A 189 -45.93 -28.27 57.52
C ALA A 189 -44.76 -27.28 57.32
N ARG A 190 -44.41 -26.51 58.35
CA ARG A 190 -43.29 -25.57 58.33
C ARG A 190 -42.51 -25.58 59.64
N TYR A 191 -41.19 -25.50 59.53
CA TYR A 191 -40.28 -25.30 60.65
C TYR A 191 -39.08 -24.45 60.22
N SER A 192 -38.79 -23.35 60.94
CA SER A 192 -37.82 -22.34 60.50
C SER A 192 -38.10 -21.87 59.06
N ASP A 193 -37.15 -22.00 58.14
CA ASP A 193 -37.26 -21.72 56.71
C ASP A 193 -37.63 -22.96 55.87
N TRP A 194 -37.78 -24.15 56.47
CA TRP A 194 -38.29 -25.34 55.81
C TRP A 194 -39.82 -25.34 55.74
N ILE A 195 -40.38 -25.60 54.55
CA ILE A 195 -41.81 -25.79 54.32
C ILE A 195 -42.03 -27.00 53.40
N SER A 196 -43.05 -27.80 53.71
CA SER A 196 -43.47 -28.96 52.91
C SER A 196 -44.98 -28.96 52.76
N SER A 197 -45.48 -29.05 51.53
CA SER A 197 -46.92 -29.10 51.23
C SER A 197 -47.22 -30.29 50.32
N SER A 198 -48.20 -31.12 50.67
CA SER A 198 -48.55 -32.30 49.88
C SER A 198 -50.01 -32.67 50.04
N ALA A 199 -50.60 -33.22 48.98
CA ALA A 199 -51.94 -33.81 49.00
C ALA A 199 -51.87 -35.26 49.51
N TYR A 200 -52.76 -35.62 50.42
CA TYR A 200 -52.83 -36.92 51.06
C TYR A 200 -54.23 -37.52 50.89
N ASN A 201 -54.26 -38.82 50.62
CA ASN A 201 -55.46 -39.63 50.74
C ASN A 201 -55.56 -40.13 52.19
N ILE A 202 -56.41 -39.51 53.00
CA ILE A 202 -56.47 -39.74 54.43
C ILE A 202 -57.25 -41.03 54.70
N ASN A 203 -56.60 -42.19 54.58
CA ASN A 203 -57.15 -43.47 55.03
C ASN A 203 -56.25 -44.19 56.05
N ASN A 204 -55.11 -43.59 56.41
CA ASN A 204 -54.08 -44.10 57.33
C ASN A 204 -53.44 -42.93 58.12
N ALA A 205 -52.61 -43.25 59.12
CA ALA A 205 -51.77 -42.25 59.81
C ALA A 205 -50.84 -41.55 58.81
N VAL A 206 -50.78 -40.22 58.89
CA VAL A 206 -49.89 -39.37 58.09
C VAL A 206 -48.64 -39.08 58.88
N SER A 207 -47.47 -39.26 58.26
CA SER A 207 -46.19 -38.91 58.85
C SER A 207 -45.43 -37.94 57.96
N ILE A 208 -44.92 -36.86 58.54
CA ILE A 208 -44.10 -35.85 57.87
C ILE A 208 -42.72 -35.85 58.55
N SER A 209 -41.65 -35.90 57.76
CA SER A 209 -40.28 -35.77 58.26
C SER A 209 -39.74 -34.38 57.95
N VAL A 210 -39.33 -33.64 58.98
CA VAL A 210 -38.58 -32.39 58.83
C VAL A 210 -37.12 -32.75 58.54
N ALA A 211 -36.55 -32.09 57.54
CA ALA A 211 -35.14 -32.28 57.19
C ALA A 211 -34.21 -31.84 58.34
N ASP A 212 -32.91 -32.13 58.23
CA ASP A 212 -31.88 -31.50 59.06
C ASP A 212 -31.46 -30.16 58.46
N PHE A 213 -30.95 -29.24 59.29
CA PHE A 213 -30.33 -28.01 58.80
C PHE A 213 -29.11 -28.35 57.94
N ARG A 214 -28.90 -27.60 56.86
CA ARG A 214 -27.86 -27.93 55.86
C ARG A 214 -27.01 -26.74 55.44
N VAL A 215 -27.32 -25.54 55.92
CA VAL A 215 -26.54 -24.33 55.64
C VAL A 215 -26.18 -23.66 56.96
N GLN A 216 -24.89 -23.35 57.15
CA GLN A 216 -24.40 -22.65 58.34
C GLN A 216 -23.77 -21.31 57.94
N ASN A 217 -24.25 -20.22 58.53
CA ASN A 217 -23.50 -18.97 58.51
C ASN A 217 -22.37 -19.08 59.55
N GLN A 218 -21.11 -19.03 59.11
CA GLN A 218 -19.94 -19.26 59.97
C GLN A 218 -19.71 -18.12 60.97
N ASP A 219 -20.09 -16.90 60.60
CA ASP A 219 -19.85 -15.70 61.39
C ASP A 219 -20.85 -15.55 62.55
N SER A 220 -22.10 -15.96 62.32
CA SER A 220 -23.18 -15.92 63.32
C SER A 220 -23.45 -17.26 64.01
N GLU A 221 -22.89 -18.36 63.50
CA GLU A 221 -23.17 -19.75 63.88
C GLU A 221 -24.64 -20.19 63.70
N ILE A 222 -25.47 -19.39 63.00
CA ILE A 222 -26.88 -19.69 62.76
C ILE A 222 -27.04 -20.71 61.62
N MET A 223 -27.94 -21.67 61.84
CA MET A 223 -28.25 -22.76 60.90
C MET A 223 -29.55 -22.49 60.12
N TYR A 224 -29.55 -22.86 58.84
CA TYR A 224 -30.66 -22.70 57.89
C TYR A 224 -30.89 -23.98 57.07
N TYR A 225 -32.10 -24.16 56.56
CA TYR A 225 -32.48 -25.29 55.72
C TYR A 225 -32.21 -25.03 54.24
N SER A 226 -32.43 -23.78 53.84
CA SER A 226 -32.34 -23.28 52.48
C SER A 226 -31.15 -22.35 52.33
N ILE A 227 -30.57 -22.32 51.14
CA ILE A 227 -29.49 -21.39 50.81
C ILE A 227 -30.05 -19.97 50.75
N GLY A 228 -31.21 -19.78 50.12
CA GLY A 228 -31.87 -18.47 50.04
C GLY A 228 -32.25 -17.90 51.42
N GLY A 229 -32.67 -18.75 52.35
CA GLY A 229 -32.94 -18.33 53.73
C GLY A 229 -31.68 -17.80 54.44
N ALA A 230 -30.55 -18.49 54.26
CA ALA A 230 -29.27 -18.08 54.83
C ALA A 230 -28.76 -16.75 54.24
N ILE A 231 -28.85 -16.57 52.92
CA ILE A 231 -28.45 -15.33 52.23
C ILE A 231 -29.27 -14.11 52.73
N ASN A 232 -30.59 -14.28 52.84
CA ASN A 232 -31.47 -13.21 53.30
C ASN A 232 -31.12 -12.72 54.71
N ALA A 233 -30.70 -13.64 55.58
CA ALA A 233 -30.35 -13.34 56.97
C ALA A 233 -28.88 -12.93 57.18
N ALA A 234 -27.98 -13.25 56.24
CA ALA A 234 -26.56 -12.91 56.32
C ALA A 234 -26.29 -11.39 56.29
N ASN A 235 -25.19 -10.97 56.90
CA ASN A 235 -24.63 -9.62 56.72
C ASN A 235 -23.62 -9.63 55.57
N THR A 236 -23.32 -8.44 55.04
CA THR A 236 -22.22 -8.21 54.10
C THR A 236 -20.89 -8.70 54.69
N GLY A 237 -20.15 -9.50 53.92
CA GLY A 237 -18.89 -10.14 54.28
C GLY A 237 -19.03 -11.54 54.92
N ASP A 238 -20.24 -12.01 55.21
CA ASP A 238 -20.44 -13.31 55.88
C ASP A 238 -20.08 -14.49 54.96
N THR A 239 -19.62 -15.59 55.57
CA THR A 239 -19.35 -16.88 54.92
C THR A 239 -20.44 -17.91 55.24
N LEU A 240 -21.07 -18.45 54.20
CA LEU A 240 -22.08 -19.50 54.30
C LEU A 240 -21.50 -20.85 53.85
N SER A 241 -21.40 -21.79 54.80
CA SER A 241 -21.02 -23.18 54.51
C SER A 241 -22.25 -24.00 54.15
N ILE A 242 -22.29 -24.48 52.90
CA ILE A 242 -23.36 -25.29 52.34
C ILE A 242 -22.97 -26.76 52.45
N TRP A 243 -23.69 -27.52 53.26
CA TRP A 243 -23.40 -28.93 53.47
C TRP A 243 -23.87 -29.79 52.30
N LYS A 244 -23.40 -31.03 52.29
CA LYS A 244 -23.79 -32.07 51.34
C LYS A 244 -25.33 -32.15 51.22
N GLY A 245 -25.82 -32.06 50.00
CA GLY A 245 -27.21 -32.19 49.65
C GLY A 245 -27.53 -31.61 48.27
N THR A 246 -28.72 -31.96 47.78
CA THR A 246 -29.33 -31.28 46.63
C THR A 246 -30.34 -30.26 47.14
N TYR A 247 -30.17 -29.01 46.71
CA TYR A 247 -31.00 -27.86 47.04
C TYR A 247 -31.78 -27.49 45.78
N TYR A 248 -33.09 -27.71 45.82
CA TYR A 248 -33.99 -27.37 44.72
C TYR A 248 -34.46 -25.94 44.92
N GLU A 249 -33.61 -24.99 44.55
CA GLU A 249 -33.77 -23.56 44.80
C GLU A 249 -33.28 -22.75 43.59
N ASN A 250 -33.91 -21.60 43.37
CA ASN A 250 -33.37 -20.53 42.54
C ASN A 250 -33.03 -19.38 43.49
N ILE A 251 -31.74 -19.05 43.63
CA ILE A 251 -31.24 -18.13 44.65
C ILE A 251 -30.76 -16.81 44.04
N ILE A 252 -30.90 -15.73 44.79
CA ILE A 252 -30.44 -14.38 44.43
C ILE A 252 -29.53 -13.89 45.54
N ILE A 253 -28.30 -13.51 45.19
CA ILE A 253 -27.28 -12.96 46.09
C ILE A 253 -27.23 -11.44 45.87
N THR A 254 -27.62 -10.67 46.88
CA THR A 254 -27.71 -9.19 46.82
C THR A 254 -26.77 -8.50 47.81
N LYS A 255 -25.80 -9.25 48.35
CA LYS A 255 -24.82 -8.80 49.33
C LYS A 255 -23.48 -9.48 49.03
N GLU A 256 -22.37 -8.79 49.26
CA GLU A 256 -21.03 -9.38 49.35
C GLU A 256 -21.07 -10.53 50.36
N ILE A 257 -20.93 -11.78 49.90
CA ILE A 257 -20.90 -12.98 50.73
C ILE A 257 -20.03 -14.04 50.07
N THR A 258 -19.55 -14.98 50.89
CA THR A 258 -18.86 -16.18 50.40
C THR A 258 -19.73 -17.43 50.58
N LEU A 259 -20.05 -18.14 49.50
CA LEU A 259 -20.72 -19.44 49.51
C LEU A 259 -19.71 -20.57 49.29
N VAL A 260 -19.59 -21.50 50.26
CA VAL A 260 -18.66 -22.64 50.15
C VAL A 260 -19.40 -23.97 50.28
N GLY A 261 -19.34 -24.79 49.24
CA GLY A 261 -19.86 -26.16 49.26
C GLY A 261 -18.88 -27.21 49.79
N ASN A 262 -19.38 -28.44 49.89
CA ASN A 262 -18.60 -29.62 50.31
C ASN A 262 -18.08 -30.47 49.13
N GLY A 263 -18.02 -29.93 47.92
CA GLY A 263 -17.62 -30.63 46.71
C GLY A 263 -18.70 -30.64 45.64
N THR A 264 -18.28 -30.58 44.39
CA THR A 264 -19.13 -30.56 43.18
C THR A 264 -20.00 -31.81 42.98
N SER A 265 -19.70 -32.92 43.66
CA SER A 265 -20.54 -34.14 43.67
C SER A 265 -21.37 -34.30 44.95
N GLN A 266 -21.16 -33.43 45.94
CA GLN A 266 -21.80 -33.53 47.25
C GLN A 266 -22.80 -32.39 47.48
N THR A 267 -22.53 -31.20 46.97
CA THR A 267 -23.35 -30.00 47.15
C THR A 267 -23.86 -29.53 45.80
N ILE A 268 -25.17 -29.60 45.58
CA ILE A 268 -25.79 -29.35 44.28
C ILE A 268 -26.93 -28.36 44.45
N ILE A 269 -26.89 -27.23 43.75
CA ILE A 269 -28.01 -26.32 43.55
C ILE A 269 -28.68 -26.69 42.23
N ASN A 270 -29.97 -27.02 42.26
CA ASN A 270 -30.71 -27.55 41.12
C ASN A 270 -31.94 -26.66 40.82
N GLY A 271 -31.94 -26.02 39.65
CA GLY A 271 -33.01 -25.12 39.22
C GLY A 271 -34.30 -25.81 38.74
N SER A 272 -34.34 -27.14 38.78
CA SER A 272 -35.52 -27.94 38.39
C SER A 272 -36.04 -27.64 36.97
N LEU A 273 -35.13 -27.32 36.05
CA LEU A 273 -35.41 -26.91 34.68
C LEU A 273 -36.27 -25.63 34.59
N SER A 274 -36.12 -24.72 35.56
CA SER A 274 -36.91 -23.49 35.64
C SER A 274 -36.07 -22.27 36.05
N GLY A 275 -36.15 -21.21 35.26
CA GLY A 275 -35.50 -19.93 35.55
C GLY A 275 -33.98 -19.99 35.66
N THR A 276 -33.39 -18.94 36.23
CA THR A 276 -31.97 -18.87 36.59
C THR A 276 -31.75 -19.51 37.97
N VAL A 277 -30.73 -20.36 38.08
CA VAL A 277 -30.45 -21.12 39.31
C VAL A 277 -29.79 -20.23 40.37
N VAL A 278 -28.76 -19.46 39.97
CA VAL A 278 -28.07 -18.50 40.83
C VAL A 278 -27.96 -17.16 40.10
N THR A 279 -28.48 -16.10 40.71
CA THR A 279 -28.27 -14.71 40.28
C THR A 279 -27.41 -13.98 41.30
N VAL A 280 -26.36 -13.31 40.84
CA VAL A 280 -25.47 -12.47 41.64
C VAL A 280 -25.68 -11.01 41.23
N ASP A 281 -26.05 -10.20 42.21
CA ASP A 281 -26.40 -8.77 42.11
C ASP A 281 -25.70 -7.99 43.23
N ALA A 282 -24.41 -8.25 43.40
CA ALA A 282 -23.54 -7.65 44.42
C ALA A 282 -22.06 -7.86 44.10
N ASP A 283 -21.24 -6.91 44.52
CA ASP A 283 -19.78 -6.93 44.42
C ASP A 283 -19.14 -7.91 45.43
N GLU A 284 -17.89 -8.29 45.15
CA GLU A 284 -17.03 -9.13 45.99
C GLU A 284 -17.66 -10.47 46.42
N VAL A 285 -18.50 -11.05 45.55
CA VAL A 285 -19.15 -12.35 45.82
C VAL A 285 -18.22 -13.52 45.47
N VAL A 286 -18.10 -14.49 46.37
CA VAL A 286 -17.33 -15.72 46.14
C VAL A 286 -18.25 -16.93 46.17
N ILE A 287 -18.18 -17.79 45.14
CA ILE A 287 -18.85 -19.10 45.13
C ILE A 287 -17.82 -20.18 44.87
N ASP A 288 -17.70 -21.13 45.80
CA ASP A 288 -16.65 -22.16 45.77
C ASP A 288 -17.21 -23.58 46.02
N ASN A 289 -16.66 -24.56 45.29
CA ASN A 289 -16.70 -25.98 45.62
C ASN A 289 -18.12 -26.62 45.66
N LEU A 290 -18.97 -26.31 44.68
CA LEU A 290 -20.34 -26.85 44.52
C LEU A 290 -20.76 -27.01 43.06
N ALA A 291 -21.91 -27.67 42.82
CA ALA A 291 -22.50 -27.78 41.49
C ALA A 291 -23.74 -26.90 41.34
N ILE A 292 -23.94 -26.33 40.15
CA ILE A 292 -25.11 -25.55 39.75
C ILE A 292 -25.67 -26.14 38.46
N ILE A 293 -26.87 -26.72 38.53
CA ILE A 293 -27.41 -27.53 37.43
C ILE A 293 -28.88 -27.27 37.13
N SER A 294 -29.28 -27.67 35.92
CA SER A 294 -30.69 -27.75 35.51
C SER A 294 -31.42 -26.40 35.52
N SER A 295 -30.84 -25.37 34.89
CA SER A 295 -31.53 -24.10 34.61
C SER A 295 -32.75 -24.30 33.69
N GLY A 296 -33.61 -23.28 33.62
CA GLY A 296 -34.64 -23.18 32.59
C GLY A 296 -34.08 -23.12 31.17
N SER A 297 -34.93 -23.35 30.17
CA SER A 297 -34.58 -23.34 28.74
C SER A 297 -34.06 -21.99 28.24
N ASP A 298 -34.40 -20.91 28.94
CA ASP A 298 -33.98 -19.53 28.71
C ASP A 298 -33.19 -18.97 29.92
N GLY A 299 -32.90 -19.82 30.91
CA GLY A 299 -32.25 -19.46 32.15
C GLY A 299 -30.74 -19.69 32.16
N PHE A 300 -30.12 -19.24 33.25
CA PHE A 300 -28.69 -19.37 33.49
C PHE A 300 -28.42 -20.31 34.67
N GLY A 301 -27.32 -21.04 34.65
CA GLY A 301 -26.78 -21.71 35.84
C GLY A 301 -26.38 -20.64 36.85
N LEU A 302 -25.37 -19.85 36.50
CA LEU A 302 -24.89 -18.71 37.27
C LEU A 302 -24.93 -17.44 36.39
N LEU A 303 -25.71 -16.44 36.79
CA LEU A 303 -25.78 -15.13 36.16
C LEU A 303 -25.21 -14.08 37.11
N VAL A 304 -24.18 -13.36 36.68
CA VAL A 304 -23.69 -12.15 37.34
C VAL A 304 -24.29 -10.96 36.62
N SER A 305 -25.34 -10.37 37.20
CA SER A 305 -26.03 -9.23 36.60
C SER A 305 -25.28 -7.93 36.81
N GLU A 306 -24.69 -7.75 37.99
CA GLU A 306 -23.90 -6.59 38.39
C GLU A 306 -22.79 -7.04 39.36
N GLY A 307 -21.68 -6.33 39.36
CA GLY A 307 -20.56 -6.49 40.30
C GLY A 307 -19.41 -7.39 39.86
N ASP A 308 -18.42 -7.51 40.74
CA ASP A 308 -17.23 -8.36 40.60
C ASP A 308 -17.26 -9.57 41.58
N GLY A 309 -16.51 -10.62 41.26
CA GLY A 309 -16.57 -11.84 42.05
C GLY A 309 -15.67 -12.97 41.57
N GLU A 310 -15.46 -13.95 42.45
CA GLU A 310 -14.68 -15.16 42.18
C GLU A 310 -15.55 -16.41 42.24
N TYR A 311 -15.66 -17.12 41.12
CA TYR A 311 -16.47 -18.32 40.97
C TYR A 311 -15.56 -19.50 40.64
N LYS A 312 -15.27 -20.36 41.62
CA LYS A 312 -14.21 -21.36 41.51
C LYS A 312 -14.56 -22.76 41.97
N ASN A 313 -13.87 -23.76 41.42
CA ASN A 313 -14.09 -25.18 41.72
C ASN A 313 -15.56 -25.60 41.55
N LEU A 314 -16.22 -25.09 40.52
CA LEU A 314 -17.65 -25.33 40.28
C LEU A 314 -17.86 -26.47 39.28
N LYS A 315 -19.04 -27.10 39.36
CA LYS A 315 -19.57 -27.91 38.27
C LYS A 315 -20.86 -27.27 37.73
N LEU A 316 -20.79 -26.75 36.52
CA LEU A 316 -21.93 -26.14 35.83
C LEU A 316 -22.40 -27.09 34.74
N SER A 317 -23.64 -27.58 34.83
CA SER A 317 -24.11 -28.60 33.88
C SER A 317 -25.60 -28.67 33.66
N TYR A 318 -26.01 -29.10 32.47
CA TYR A 318 -27.42 -29.19 32.07
C TYR A 318 -28.15 -27.84 32.18
N ASN A 319 -27.44 -26.76 31.89
CA ASN A 319 -27.97 -25.40 31.84
C ASN A 319 -28.11 -24.94 30.38
N ASN A 320 -29.02 -24.01 30.09
CA ASN A 320 -29.03 -23.35 28.78
C ASN A 320 -27.75 -22.51 28.62
N VAL A 321 -27.46 -21.64 29.59
CA VAL A 321 -26.16 -20.96 29.73
C VAL A 321 -25.58 -21.31 31.09
N SER A 322 -24.41 -21.92 31.15
CA SER A 322 -23.85 -22.38 32.43
C SER A 322 -23.34 -21.23 33.31
N TYR A 323 -22.61 -20.29 32.73
CA TYR A 323 -22.18 -19.04 33.37
C TYR A 323 -22.37 -17.85 32.44
N SER A 324 -22.86 -16.73 32.96
CA SER A 324 -22.97 -15.48 32.23
C SER A 324 -22.51 -14.32 33.09
N SER A 325 -21.59 -13.50 32.56
CA SER A 325 -21.14 -12.26 33.19
C SER A 325 -21.62 -11.06 32.38
N ILE A 326 -22.46 -10.22 32.99
CA ILE A 326 -22.78 -8.88 32.49
C ILE A 326 -21.91 -7.83 33.21
N GLY A 327 -21.52 -8.11 34.47
CA GLY A 327 -20.59 -7.28 35.22
C GLY A 327 -19.14 -7.41 34.75
N ASP A 328 -18.30 -6.50 35.24
CA ASP A 328 -16.88 -6.42 34.92
C ASP A 328 -16.03 -7.10 36.00
N PHE A 329 -14.77 -7.40 35.69
CA PHE A 329 -13.79 -7.92 36.67
C PHE A 329 -14.14 -9.26 37.35
N ASN A 330 -15.02 -10.07 36.75
CA ASN A 330 -15.35 -11.38 37.29
C ASN A 330 -14.35 -12.46 36.86
N GLU A 331 -14.09 -13.42 37.75
CA GLU A 331 -13.26 -14.59 37.46
C GLU A 331 -14.06 -15.89 37.60
N LEU A 332 -14.12 -16.69 36.53
CA LEU A 332 -14.53 -18.09 36.56
C LEU A 332 -13.29 -18.98 36.44
N SER A 333 -12.99 -19.78 37.47
CA SER A 333 -11.78 -20.61 37.46
C SER A 333 -11.89 -22.02 38.02
N SER A 334 -10.99 -22.90 37.59
CA SER A 334 -10.86 -24.28 38.09
C SER A 334 -12.17 -25.09 38.05
N SER A 335 -13.04 -24.81 37.08
CA SER A 335 -14.41 -25.33 37.03
C SER A 335 -14.63 -26.29 35.86
N VAL A 336 -15.64 -27.15 35.98
CA VAL A 336 -16.05 -28.11 34.94
C VAL A 336 -17.42 -27.71 34.39
N ILE A 337 -17.47 -27.38 33.10
CA ILE A 337 -18.64 -26.84 32.42
C ILE A 337 -19.07 -27.79 31.30
N THR A 338 -20.22 -28.45 31.45
CA THR A 338 -20.59 -29.55 30.54
C THR A 338 -22.08 -29.67 30.23
N ASN A 339 -22.41 -30.22 29.06
CA ASN A 339 -23.80 -30.51 28.67
C ASN A 339 -24.70 -29.26 28.65
N SER A 340 -24.20 -28.15 28.10
CA SER A 340 -24.92 -26.88 28.00
C SER A 340 -24.97 -26.35 26.56
N ASN A 341 -25.97 -25.51 26.24
CA ASN A 341 -25.96 -24.83 24.93
C ASN A 341 -24.79 -23.84 24.89
N PHE A 342 -24.65 -23.02 25.92
CA PHE A 342 -23.49 -22.16 26.14
C PHE A 342 -22.82 -22.52 27.46
N GLY A 343 -21.51 -22.74 27.43
CA GLY A 343 -20.71 -22.89 28.64
C GLY A 343 -20.62 -21.56 29.38
N VAL A 344 -20.02 -20.56 28.73
CA VAL A 344 -19.81 -19.22 29.24
C VAL A 344 -20.27 -18.17 28.23
N ILE A 345 -20.96 -17.12 28.69
CA ILE A 345 -21.18 -15.88 27.94
C ILE A 345 -20.59 -14.71 28.73
N ILE A 346 -19.72 -13.92 28.11
CA ILE A 346 -19.16 -12.69 28.67
C ILE A 346 -19.69 -11.50 27.86
N ASN A 347 -20.38 -10.59 28.54
CA ASN A 347 -20.83 -9.32 27.97
C ASN A 347 -20.11 -8.12 28.59
N GLY A 348 -19.68 -8.20 29.85
CA GLY A 348 -18.91 -7.13 30.50
C GLY A 348 -17.43 -7.19 30.15
N ASP A 349 -16.68 -6.24 30.69
CA ASP A 349 -15.27 -6.02 30.42
C ASP A 349 -14.37 -6.64 31.49
N ASN A 350 -13.08 -6.80 31.20
CA ASN A 350 -12.07 -7.23 32.18
C ASN A 350 -12.39 -8.58 32.87
N ASN A 351 -13.21 -9.43 32.25
CA ASN A 351 -13.59 -10.73 32.79
C ASN A 351 -12.52 -11.80 32.48
N VAL A 352 -12.38 -12.78 33.37
CA VAL A 352 -11.35 -13.83 33.29
C VAL A 352 -12.00 -15.20 33.34
N VAL A 353 -11.77 -16.00 32.29
CA VAL A 353 -12.16 -17.41 32.24
C VAL A 353 -10.89 -18.25 32.21
N THR A 354 -10.52 -18.88 33.34
CA THR A 354 -9.21 -19.53 33.45
C THR A 354 -9.20 -20.92 34.08
N GLN A 355 -8.35 -21.83 33.61
CA GLN A 355 -8.16 -23.16 34.20
C GLN A 355 -9.45 -24.00 34.26
N ASN A 356 -10.36 -23.82 33.30
CA ASN A 356 -11.62 -24.56 33.25
C ASN A 356 -11.56 -25.68 32.21
N THR A 357 -12.37 -26.72 32.43
CA THR A 357 -12.60 -27.80 31.46
C THR A 357 -14.01 -27.70 30.90
N PHE A 358 -14.12 -27.61 29.57
CA PHE A 358 -15.37 -27.56 28.83
C PHE A 358 -15.53 -28.84 27.99
N SER A 359 -16.67 -29.53 28.15
CA SER A 359 -17.03 -30.66 27.28
C SER A 359 -18.52 -30.72 26.94
N ASP A 360 -18.86 -31.28 25.79
CA ASP A 360 -20.26 -31.51 25.38
C ASP A 360 -21.12 -30.23 25.39
N ASN A 361 -20.52 -29.08 25.03
CA ASN A 361 -21.22 -27.80 24.90
C ASN A 361 -21.39 -27.43 23.41
N GLN A 362 -22.44 -26.68 23.03
CA GLN A 362 -22.50 -26.17 21.66
C GLN A 362 -21.47 -25.04 21.46
N TYR A 363 -21.47 -24.08 22.37
CA TYR A 363 -20.46 -23.04 22.50
C TYR A 363 -19.79 -23.15 23.87
N SER A 364 -18.47 -23.27 23.94
CA SER A 364 -17.80 -23.37 25.25
C SER A 364 -17.62 -22.00 25.89
N ILE A 365 -17.06 -21.03 25.16
CA ILE A 365 -16.90 -19.65 25.61
C ILE A 365 -17.38 -18.70 24.50
N HIS A 366 -18.20 -17.72 24.86
CA HIS A 366 -18.68 -16.69 23.94
C HIS A 366 -18.45 -15.29 24.53
N PHE A 367 -17.62 -14.49 23.87
CA PHE A 367 -17.48 -13.06 24.10
C PHE A 367 -18.43 -12.31 23.15
N ALA A 368 -19.34 -11.52 23.74
CA ALA A 368 -20.32 -10.73 23.01
C ALA A 368 -19.79 -9.34 22.65
N TYR A 369 -20.49 -8.63 21.77
CA TYR A 369 -20.07 -7.37 21.14
C TYR A 369 -19.81 -6.19 22.09
N THR A 370 -20.08 -6.35 23.38
CA THR A 370 -19.84 -5.34 24.40
C THR A 370 -18.64 -5.65 25.28
N SER A 371 -17.93 -6.76 25.03
CA SER A 371 -16.83 -7.21 25.87
C SER A 371 -15.49 -6.74 25.31
N GLU A 372 -14.77 -6.02 26.16
CA GLU A 372 -13.41 -5.54 25.95
C GLU A 372 -12.49 -6.05 27.09
N ASP A 373 -11.17 -6.05 26.87
CA ASP A 373 -10.13 -6.37 27.88
C ASP A 373 -10.28 -7.72 28.61
N SER A 374 -11.17 -8.58 28.13
CA SER A 374 -11.45 -9.86 28.78
C SER A 374 -10.53 -10.95 28.24
N ARG A 375 -10.36 -12.02 29.01
CA ARG A 375 -9.45 -13.10 28.62
C ARG A 375 -9.96 -14.50 28.91
N ALA A 376 -9.61 -15.42 28.01
CA ALA A 376 -9.71 -16.85 28.25
C ALA A 376 -8.30 -17.44 28.25
N ASP A 377 -7.86 -17.99 29.39
CA ASP A 377 -6.53 -18.57 29.51
C ASP A 377 -6.45 -19.92 30.23
N ASN A 378 -5.56 -20.81 29.79
CA ASN A 378 -5.35 -22.12 30.42
C ASN A 378 -6.59 -23.03 30.48
N ASN A 379 -7.53 -22.91 29.54
CA ASN A 379 -8.72 -23.76 29.48
C ASN A 379 -8.51 -24.99 28.59
N GLU A 380 -9.15 -26.10 28.94
CA GLU A 380 -9.28 -27.29 28.10
C GLU A 380 -10.69 -27.33 27.49
N ILE A 381 -10.78 -27.37 26.15
CA ILE A 381 -12.05 -27.33 25.41
C ILE A 381 -12.12 -28.50 24.45
N THR A 382 -13.00 -29.46 24.75
CA THR A 382 -13.14 -30.71 23.98
C THR A 382 -14.58 -31.10 23.71
N ASP A 383 -14.79 -31.97 22.72
CA ASP A 383 -16.09 -32.61 22.43
C ASP A 383 -17.24 -31.60 22.25
N GLY A 384 -16.92 -30.38 21.80
CA GLY A 384 -17.87 -29.32 21.51
C GLY A 384 -18.49 -29.46 20.12
N ALA A 385 -19.77 -29.06 19.99
CA ALA A 385 -20.54 -29.32 18.77
C ALA A 385 -20.49 -28.20 17.71
N HIS A 386 -20.26 -26.94 18.10
CA HIS A 386 -20.33 -25.79 17.17
C HIS A 386 -19.09 -24.88 17.21
N THR A 387 -18.70 -24.35 18.37
CA THR A 387 -17.51 -23.50 18.48
C THR A 387 -16.89 -23.62 19.88
N GLY A 388 -15.57 -23.77 19.96
CA GLY A 388 -14.86 -23.72 21.24
C GLY A 388 -14.96 -22.32 21.85
N ILE A 389 -14.32 -21.33 21.22
CA ILE A 389 -14.32 -19.94 21.67
C ILE A 389 -14.84 -19.03 20.55
N SER A 390 -15.87 -18.22 20.83
CA SER A 390 -16.48 -17.31 19.86
C SER A 390 -16.32 -15.85 20.30
N LEU A 391 -15.76 -15.02 19.42
CA LEU A 391 -15.59 -13.58 19.55
C LEU A 391 -16.50 -12.91 18.51
N HIS A 392 -17.47 -12.13 18.98
CA HIS A 392 -18.44 -11.47 18.10
C HIS A 392 -18.49 -9.98 18.36
N GLY A 393 -17.86 -9.19 17.48
CA GLY A 393 -17.79 -7.72 17.60
C GLY A 393 -17.04 -7.25 18.83
N THR A 394 -16.05 -8.02 19.30
CA THR A 394 -15.26 -7.73 20.49
C THR A 394 -13.98 -6.99 20.14
N GLU A 395 -13.44 -6.24 21.12
CA GLU A 395 -12.16 -5.55 21.00
C GLU A 395 -11.20 -5.98 22.11
N GLU A 396 -9.89 -6.01 21.83
CA GLU A 396 -8.82 -6.25 22.83
C GLU A 396 -8.94 -7.56 23.66
N ILE A 397 -9.66 -8.58 23.16
CA ILE A 397 -9.77 -9.88 23.85
C ILE A 397 -8.48 -10.67 23.74
N THR A 398 -8.05 -11.24 24.87
CA THR A 398 -6.87 -12.11 24.92
C THR A 398 -7.26 -13.59 25.06
N ILE A 399 -6.89 -14.42 24.09
CA ILE A 399 -7.07 -15.88 24.12
C ILE A 399 -5.70 -16.56 24.16
N ARG A 400 -5.32 -17.14 25.29
CA ARG A 400 -3.95 -17.69 25.44
C ARG A 400 -3.82 -18.98 26.23
N ASP A 401 -2.79 -19.76 25.94
CA ASP A 401 -2.44 -20.96 26.70
C ASP A 401 -3.60 -21.99 26.81
N ASN A 402 -4.56 -21.99 25.87
CA ASN A 402 -5.69 -22.92 25.87
C ASN A 402 -5.38 -24.19 25.06
N TYR A 403 -5.97 -25.31 25.46
CA TYR A 403 -5.95 -26.58 24.71
C TYR A 403 -7.33 -26.84 24.10
N ILE A 404 -7.47 -26.64 22.79
CA ILE A 404 -8.75 -26.69 22.07
C ILE A 404 -8.71 -27.86 21.09
N HIS A 405 -9.37 -28.97 21.43
CA HIS A 405 -9.16 -30.20 20.68
C HIS A 405 -10.40 -31.10 20.54
N ASN A 406 -10.42 -31.96 19.52
CA ASN A 406 -11.52 -32.91 19.26
C ASN A 406 -12.92 -32.26 19.20
N ASN A 407 -13.01 -31.00 18.77
CA ASN A 407 -14.30 -30.34 18.58
C ASN A 407 -14.82 -30.58 17.17
N SER A 408 -16.11 -30.87 17.02
CA SER A 408 -16.72 -31.07 15.69
C SER A 408 -17.00 -29.76 14.95
N GLY A 409 -16.78 -28.62 15.61
CA GLY A 409 -17.00 -27.28 15.08
C GLY A 409 -15.70 -26.47 14.96
N TYR A 410 -15.82 -25.15 14.94
CA TYR A 410 -14.67 -24.24 14.91
C TYR A 410 -13.92 -24.27 16.27
N GLY A 411 -12.60 -24.18 16.26
CA GLY A 411 -11.83 -24.02 17.50
C GLY A 411 -12.08 -22.65 18.12
N ILE A 412 -11.67 -21.59 17.42
CA ILE A 412 -11.86 -20.18 17.75
C ILE A 412 -12.51 -19.49 16.53
N ARG A 413 -13.53 -18.67 16.75
CA ARG A 413 -14.24 -17.97 15.68
C ARG A 413 -14.39 -16.49 15.97
N LEU A 414 -13.93 -15.64 15.04
CA LEU A 414 -14.00 -14.17 15.11
C LEU A 414 -14.97 -13.67 14.04
N THR A 415 -15.97 -12.90 14.44
CA THR A 415 -17.03 -12.39 13.55
C THR A 415 -17.49 -11.00 13.97
N GLY A 416 -18.27 -10.33 13.10
CA GLY A 416 -19.03 -9.15 13.49
C GLY A 416 -18.16 -7.92 13.74
N SER A 417 -17.08 -7.75 12.96
CA SER A 417 -16.07 -6.69 13.17
C SER A 417 -15.34 -6.84 14.51
N ALA A 418 -14.83 -8.05 14.80
CA ALA A 418 -13.95 -8.24 15.95
C ALA A 418 -12.57 -7.67 15.62
N GLU A 419 -12.08 -6.74 16.45
CA GLU A 419 -10.83 -6.01 16.18
C GLU A 419 -9.83 -6.07 17.33
N GLU A 420 -8.54 -5.94 17.02
CA GLU A 420 -7.46 -5.80 18.02
C GLU A 420 -7.34 -6.96 19.03
N ASN A 421 -7.90 -8.13 18.71
CA ASN A 421 -7.84 -9.31 19.59
C ASN A 421 -6.49 -10.03 19.42
N ILE A 422 -6.00 -10.64 20.51
CA ILE A 422 -4.69 -11.32 20.56
C ILE A 422 -4.89 -12.80 20.92
N ILE A 423 -4.47 -13.68 20.03
CA ILE A 423 -4.63 -15.14 20.15
C ILE A 423 -3.24 -15.78 20.12
N PHE A 424 -2.75 -16.30 21.26
CA PHE A 424 -1.39 -16.82 21.31
C PHE A 424 -1.12 -17.97 22.27
N ASN A 425 -0.08 -18.77 21.99
CA ASN A 425 0.29 -19.95 22.79
C ASN A 425 -0.83 -20.97 22.99
N ASN A 426 -1.80 -21.06 22.07
CA ASN A 426 -2.85 -22.07 22.14
C ASN A 426 -2.43 -23.31 21.34
N ASP A 427 -2.83 -24.48 21.82
CA ASP A 427 -2.70 -25.76 21.12
C ASP A 427 -4.07 -26.15 20.54
N LEU A 428 -4.18 -26.16 19.21
CA LEU A 428 -5.42 -26.45 18.48
C LEU A 428 -5.29 -27.74 17.66
N ASP A 429 -5.89 -28.82 18.19
CA ASP A 429 -5.64 -30.19 17.71
C ASP A 429 -6.93 -30.91 17.29
N TYR A 430 -6.95 -31.59 16.14
CA TYR A 430 -8.07 -32.48 15.76
C TYR A 430 -9.46 -31.82 15.77
N ASN A 431 -9.54 -30.52 15.44
CA ASN A 431 -10.82 -29.86 15.24
C ASN A 431 -11.32 -30.13 13.81
N SER A 432 -12.62 -30.43 13.67
CA SER A 432 -13.19 -30.85 12.39
C SER A 432 -13.41 -29.68 11.41
N LEU A 433 -13.91 -28.54 11.89
CA LEU A 433 -13.91 -27.31 11.08
C LEU A 433 -12.58 -26.57 11.29
N TYR A 434 -12.42 -25.40 10.67
CA TYR A 434 -11.24 -24.57 10.86
C TYR A 434 -10.93 -24.30 12.33
N SER A 435 -9.68 -24.49 12.74
CA SER A 435 -9.27 -24.23 14.12
C SER A 435 -9.41 -22.76 14.49
N ILE A 436 -9.09 -21.84 13.56
CA ILE A 436 -9.42 -20.42 13.68
C ILE A 436 -10.14 -19.97 12.41
N TYR A 437 -11.32 -19.36 12.57
CA TYR A 437 -12.05 -18.74 11.48
C TYR A 437 -12.30 -17.26 11.76
N ILE A 438 -11.81 -16.39 10.87
CA ILE A 438 -11.91 -14.93 10.97
C ILE A 438 -12.76 -14.43 9.82
N TYR A 439 -13.93 -13.85 10.12
CA TYR A 439 -14.88 -13.38 9.12
C TYR A 439 -15.24 -11.91 9.35
N GLU A 440 -15.09 -11.08 8.31
CA GLU A 440 -15.39 -9.63 8.35
C GLU A 440 -14.85 -8.94 9.61
N SER A 441 -13.56 -9.16 9.89
CA SER A 441 -12.86 -8.72 11.11
C SER A 441 -11.45 -8.21 10.76
N GLY A 442 -10.79 -7.48 11.66
CA GLY A 442 -9.49 -6.90 11.31
C GLY A 442 -8.57 -6.58 12.48
N ASN A 443 -7.31 -6.25 12.18
CA ASN A 443 -6.31 -5.88 13.21
C ASN A 443 -6.07 -6.95 14.29
N ASN A 444 -6.42 -8.21 14.06
CA ASN A 444 -6.21 -9.28 15.04
C ASN A 444 -4.79 -9.87 14.91
N SER A 445 -4.20 -10.27 16.04
CA SER A 445 -2.88 -10.89 16.10
C SER A 445 -2.99 -12.35 16.53
N ILE A 446 -2.47 -13.26 15.71
CA ILE A 446 -2.48 -14.70 15.94
C ILE A 446 -1.02 -15.17 15.93
N HIS A 447 -0.47 -15.53 17.09
CA HIS A 447 0.95 -15.86 17.17
C HIS A 447 1.35 -16.95 18.15
N ASN A 448 2.47 -17.64 17.91
CA ASN A 448 2.99 -18.70 18.77
C ASN A 448 1.98 -19.83 19.08
N ASN A 449 0.98 -20.07 18.22
CA ASN A 449 0.03 -21.16 18.39
C ASN A 449 0.52 -22.42 17.67
N THR A 450 0.12 -23.59 18.17
CA THR A 450 0.33 -24.88 17.52
C THR A 450 -0.98 -25.35 16.89
N PHE A 451 -0.96 -25.68 15.61
CA PHE A 451 -2.10 -26.26 14.89
C PHE A 451 -1.73 -27.66 14.42
N LYS A 452 -2.50 -28.67 14.81
CA LYS A 452 -2.17 -30.05 14.48
C LYS A 452 -3.38 -30.88 14.03
N SER A 453 -3.26 -31.51 12.86
CA SER A 453 -4.24 -32.50 12.38
C SER A 453 -5.68 -32.01 12.40
N ASN A 454 -5.89 -30.76 12.02
CA ASN A 454 -7.23 -30.18 11.83
C ASN A 454 -7.72 -30.49 10.40
N ASP A 455 -9.00 -30.84 10.28
CA ASP A 455 -9.59 -31.50 9.10
C ASP A 455 -9.91 -30.49 7.98
N ASP A 456 -10.77 -29.48 8.20
CA ASP A 456 -11.02 -28.44 7.18
C ASP A 456 -9.86 -27.45 6.99
N GLY A 457 -8.90 -27.40 7.92
CA GLY A 457 -7.71 -26.54 7.86
C GLY A 457 -7.41 -25.80 9.18
N PRO A 458 -6.21 -25.20 9.32
CA PRO A 458 -5.80 -24.59 10.57
C PRO A 458 -6.39 -23.19 10.79
N VAL A 459 -6.36 -22.34 9.76
CA VAL A 459 -6.80 -20.94 9.84
C VAL A 459 -7.48 -20.55 8.54
N PHE A 460 -8.66 -19.94 8.62
CA PHE A 460 -9.35 -19.35 7.48
C PHE A 460 -9.72 -17.89 7.76
N ILE A 461 -9.17 -16.99 6.93
CA ILE A 461 -9.40 -15.54 6.97
C ILE A 461 -10.28 -15.17 5.77
N GLU A 462 -11.52 -14.75 6.02
CA GLU A 462 -12.50 -14.41 5.00
C GLU A 462 -12.92 -12.95 5.11
N ASN A 463 -12.82 -12.20 4.00
CA ASN A 463 -13.21 -10.79 3.89
C ASN A 463 -12.68 -9.88 5.03
N SER A 464 -11.47 -10.17 5.49
CA SER A 464 -10.88 -9.60 6.70
C SER A 464 -9.55 -8.88 6.38
N TYR A 465 -9.20 -7.85 7.16
CA TYR A 465 -8.12 -6.91 6.82
C TYR A 465 -7.13 -6.71 7.95
N ASN A 466 -5.86 -6.44 7.62
CA ASN A 466 -4.82 -6.07 8.59
C ASN A 466 -4.57 -7.10 9.71
N ASN A 467 -4.95 -8.37 9.53
CA ASN A 467 -4.67 -9.40 10.52
C ASN A 467 -3.21 -9.88 10.38
N ILE A 468 -2.58 -10.23 11.50
CA ILE A 468 -1.21 -10.72 11.54
C ILE A 468 -1.23 -12.16 12.05
N VAL A 469 -0.75 -13.09 11.25
CA VAL A 469 -0.52 -14.49 11.62
C VAL A 469 0.98 -14.72 11.66
N GLN A 470 1.59 -14.84 12.84
CA GLN A 470 3.04 -14.92 12.96
C GLN A 470 3.59 -15.97 13.93
N ASP A 471 4.77 -16.51 13.66
CA ASP A 471 5.47 -17.43 14.58
C ASP A 471 4.63 -18.66 15.01
N ASN A 472 3.66 -19.08 14.22
CA ASN A 472 2.83 -20.27 14.50
C ASN A 472 3.45 -21.53 13.87
N ALA A 473 3.11 -22.68 14.45
CA ALA A 473 3.52 -24.00 13.98
C ALA A 473 2.32 -24.79 13.45
N PHE A 474 2.26 -25.01 12.14
CA PHE A 474 1.22 -25.77 11.45
C PHE A 474 1.75 -27.16 11.10
N ASN A 475 1.22 -28.22 11.72
CA ASN A 475 1.74 -29.58 11.60
C ASN A 475 0.66 -30.56 11.11
N ALA A 476 0.84 -31.12 9.92
CA ALA A 476 -0.02 -32.17 9.36
C ALA A 476 -1.51 -31.83 9.46
N ASN A 477 -1.88 -30.61 9.04
CA ASN A 477 -3.28 -30.22 8.88
C ASN A 477 -3.73 -30.60 7.47
N ASP A 478 -4.97 -31.03 7.31
CA ASP A 478 -5.42 -31.67 6.07
C ASP A 478 -5.62 -30.65 4.91
N ASP A 479 -5.78 -29.36 5.24
CA ASP A 479 -5.91 -28.25 4.27
C ASP A 479 -4.96 -27.06 4.61
N TYR A 480 -4.97 -26.05 3.74
CA TYR A 480 -4.14 -24.84 3.79
C TYR A 480 -4.57 -23.88 4.91
N LEU A 481 -3.63 -23.06 5.38
CA LEU A 481 -4.01 -21.73 5.86
C LEU A 481 -4.58 -20.95 4.68
N THR A 482 -5.85 -20.55 4.77
CA THR A 482 -6.58 -19.92 3.67
C THR A 482 -6.88 -18.46 3.94
N ILE A 483 -6.68 -17.60 2.94
CA ILE A 483 -7.22 -16.25 2.88
C ILE A 483 -8.16 -16.14 1.68
N ASP A 484 -9.46 -15.87 1.90
CA ASP A 484 -10.43 -15.57 0.85
C ASP A 484 -10.90 -14.10 0.91
N GLY A 485 -10.49 -13.30 -0.06
CA GLY A 485 -10.77 -11.86 -0.07
C GLY A 485 -9.88 -11.04 0.88
N GLY A 486 -10.38 -9.89 1.32
CA GLY A 486 -9.64 -9.01 2.25
C GLY A 486 -8.40 -8.32 1.65
N GLY A 487 -7.57 -7.76 2.53
CA GLY A 487 -6.38 -6.99 2.15
C GLY A 487 -5.44 -6.70 3.31
N GLN A 488 -4.15 -6.58 3.04
CA GLN A 488 -3.13 -6.19 4.03
C GLN A 488 -2.98 -7.16 5.21
N ASN A 489 -3.41 -8.41 5.09
CA ASN A 489 -3.06 -9.42 6.11
C ASN A 489 -1.61 -9.87 5.91
N SER A 490 -0.95 -10.18 7.02
CA SER A 490 0.46 -10.53 7.07
C SER A 490 0.64 -11.93 7.64
N ILE A 491 1.23 -12.84 6.87
CA ILE A 491 1.63 -14.18 7.30
C ILE A 491 3.15 -14.18 7.45
N LEU A 492 3.64 -14.17 8.70
CA LEU A 492 5.04 -13.87 9.01
C LEU A 492 5.72 -14.98 9.81
N PHE A 493 6.88 -15.48 9.37
CA PHE A 493 7.74 -16.36 10.17
C PHE A 493 7.06 -17.64 10.72
N ASN A 494 6.03 -18.14 10.04
CA ASN A 494 5.37 -19.36 10.45
C ASN A 494 6.10 -20.59 9.90
N THR A 495 5.96 -21.72 10.59
CA THR A 495 6.45 -23.02 10.13
C THR A 495 5.29 -23.91 9.74
N PHE A 496 5.28 -24.41 8.51
CA PHE A 496 4.32 -25.36 7.98
C PHE A 496 5.03 -26.67 7.66
N ALA A 497 4.56 -27.77 8.26
CA ALA A 497 4.95 -29.13 7.92
C ALA A 497 3.71 -29.88 7.43
N GLU A 498 3.78 -30.43 6.22
CA GLU A 498 2.66 -31.15 5.60
C GLU A 498 1.39 -30.30 5.39
N SER A 499 1.55 -28.98 5.21
CA SER A 499 0.48 -28.02 4.89
C SER A 499 1.09 -26.79 4.18
N GLY A 500 0.26 -25.88 3.67
CA GLY A 500 0.70 -24.71 2.90
C GLY A 500 -0.16 -23.46 3.13
N ILE A 501 0.04 -22.44 2.26
CA ILE A 501 -0.75 -21.20 2.24
C ILE A 501 -1.56 -21.08 0.95
N LEU A 502 -2.87 -20.81 1.07
CA LEU A 502 -3.78 -20.53 -0.05
C LEU A 502 -4.27 -19.09 -0.01
N LEU A 503 -4.01 -18.35 -1.08
CA LEU A 503 -4.58 -17.02 -1.34
C LEU A 503 -5.65 -17.15 -2.41
N GLN A 504 -6.89 -16.84 -2.08
CA GLN A 504 -8.05 -16.93 -2.98
C GLN A 504 -8.78 -15.59 -3.05
N ASN A 505 -8.98 -15.01 -4.23
CA ASN A 505 -9.56 -13.66 -4.36
C ASN A 505 -8.87 -12.59 -3.46
N ALA A 506 -7.65 -12.84 -3.01
CA ALA A 506 -7.00 -12.12 -1.94
C ALA A 506 -5.93 -11.22 -2.54
N ASN A 507 -6.05 -9.92 -2.27
CA ASN A 507 -5.17 -8.91 -2.84
C ASN A 507 -4.34 -8.24 -1.75
N ASN A 508 -3.15 -7.76 -2.09
CA ASN A 508 -2.30 -7.00 -1.16
C ASN A 508 -1.97 -7.77 0.14
N GLN A 509 -1.76 -9.08 0.06
CA GLN A 509 -1.28 -9.89 1.20
C GLN A 509 0.25 -9.83 1.30
N ILE A 510 0.77 -9.94 2.52
CA ILE A 510 2.21 -9.96 2.81
C ILE A 510 2.54 -11.34 3.37
N ILE A 511 3.43 -12.08 2.70
CA ILE A 511 3.85 -13.41 3.12
C ILE A 511 5.37 -13.39 3.26
N THR A 512 5.87 -13.35 4.49
CA THR A 512 7.29 -13.13 4.73
C THR A 512 7.91 -14.13 5.71
N GLY A 513 9.08 -14.66 5.37
CA GLY A 513 9.89 -15.45 6.32
C GLY A 513 9.32 -16.81 6.69
N ASN A 514 8.30 -17.32 5.98
CA ASN A 514 7.67 -18.58 6.31
C ASN A 514 8.51 -19.76 5.82
N THR A 515 8.52 -20.84 6.60
CA THR A 515 9.15 -22.11 6.22
C THR A 515 8.06 -23.14 5.95
N ILE A 516 8.00 -23.65 4.73
CA ILE A 516 6.99 -24.63 4.29
C ILE A 516 7.72 -25.88 3.81
N THR A 517 7.47 -27.01 4.46
CA THR A 517 8.09 -28.30 4.15
C THR A 517 7.05 -29.38 3.90
N ASP A 518 7.25 -30.15 2.84
CA ASP A 518 6.47 -31.35 2.52
C ASP A 518 4.95 -31.10 2.39
N ALA A 519 4.55 -29.92 1.89
CA ALA A 519 3.13 -29.59 1.70
C ALA A 519 2.43 -30.64 0.81
N SER A 520 1.26 -31.11 1.23
CA SER A 520 0.49 -32.18 0.57
C SER A 520 0.02 -31.85 -0.85
N ASP A 521 0.00 -30.57 -1.22
CA ASP A 521 -0.28 -30.07 -2.57
C ASP A 521 0.81 -29.03 -2.96
N ASN A 522 0.44 -27.74 -3.05
CA ASN A 522 1.36 -26.63 -3.29
C ASN A 522 1.87 -26.05 -1.97
N GLY A 523 3.08 -25.49 -1.95
CA GLY A 523 3.56 -24.75 -0.79
C GLY A 523 2.80 -23.43 -0.59
N ILE A 524 2.83 -22.57 -1.61
CA ILE A 524 2.03 -21.34 -1.67
C ILE A 524 1.21 -21.32 -2.96
N ARG A 525 -0.11 -21.20 -2.81
CA ARG A 525 -1.06 -21.19 -3.93
C ARG A 525 -1.74 -19.83 -4.05
N ILE A 526 -1.43 -19.09 -5.12
CA ILE A 526 -2.07 -17.84 -5.51
C ILE A 526 -3.16 -18.15 -6.53
N TYR A 527 -4.41 -18.14 -6.07
CA TYR A 527 -5.56 -18.68 -6.78
C TYR A 527 -6.68 -17.65 -6.99
N LYS A 528 -7.49 -17.80 -8.05
CA LYS A 528 -8.58 -16.89 -8.42
C LYS A 528 -8.12 -15.42 -8.55
N SER A 529 -8.95 -14.41 -8.36
CA SER A 529 -8.56 -12.99 -8.55
C SER A 529 -7.65 -12.45 -7.42
N SER A 530 -6.44 -13.01 -7.28
CA SER A 530 -5.47 -12.69 -6.24
C SER A 530 -4.24 -11.98 -6.82
N SER A 531 -4.19 -10.66 -6.66
CA SER A 531 -3.19 -9.78 -7.27
C SER A 531 -2.48 -8.91 -6.22
N ASN A 532 -1.33 -8.34 -6.59
CA ASN A 532 -0.57 -7.42 -5.73
C ASN A 532 -0.07 -8.04 -4.42
N ASN A 533 0.09 -9.36 -4.34
CA ASN A 533 0.63 -10.02 -3.15
C ASN A 533 2.16 -9.95 -3.15
N TYR A 534 2.75 -9.80 -1.96
CA TYR A 534 4.20 -9.69 -1.78
C TYR A 534 4.72 -10.85 -0.95
N LEU A 535 5.59 -11.66 -1.56
CA LEU A 535 6.22 -12.82 -0.94
C LEU A 535 7.69 -12.48 -0.72
N SER A 536 8.21 -12.54 0.51
CA SER A 536 9.64 -12.38 0.72
C SER A 536 10.26 -13.35 1.72
N ASP A 537 11.50 -13.75 1.50
CA ASP A 537 12.27 -14.53 2.48
C ASP A 537 11.63 -15.88 2.87
N ASN A 538 10.71 -16.42 2.05
CA ASN A 538 10.07 -17.70 2.33
C ASN A 538 10.94 -18.86 1.82
N SER A 539 10.98 -19.95 2.57
CA SER A 539 11.63 -21.20 2.17
C SER A 539 10.57 -22.27 1.95
N ILE A 540 10.43 -22.75 0.72
CA ILE A 540 9.39 -23.70 0.32
C ILE A 540 10.08 -24.90 -0.33
N THR A 541 9.91 -26.08 0.24
CA THR A 541 10.59 -27.29 -0.23
C THR A 541 9.75 -28.54 -0.02
N GLY A 542 9.84 -29.49 -0.95
CA GLY A 542 9.26 -30.82 -0.78
C GLY A 542 7.75 -30.89 -1.02
N SER A 543 7.12 -29.83 -1.53
CA SER A 543 5.71 -29.85 -1.93
C SER A 543 5.44 -30.96 -2.94
N ASP A 544 4.32 -31.67 -2.78
CA ASP A 544 3.92 -32.81 -3.63
C ASP A 544 3.62 -32.37 -5.08
N ASP A 545 3.03 -31.18 -5.26
CA ASP A 545 2.80 -30.55 -6.57
C ASP A 545 3.92 -29.54 -6.93
N ASP A 546 3.64 -28.23 -6.80
CA ASP A 546 4.57 -27.13 -7.09
C ASP A 546 4.78 -26.30 -5.82
N ASP A 547 6.00 -25.87 -5.53
CA ASP A 547 6.29 -25.03 -4.36
C ASP A 547 5.50 -23.71 -4.42
N ILE A 548 5.41 -23.10 -5.61
CA ILE A 548 4.55 -21.93 -5.87
C ILE A 548 3.60 -22.23 -7.03
N TYR A 549 2.32 -21.95 -6.84
CA TYR A 549 1.32 -22.02 -7.90
C TYR A 549 0.63 -20.67 -8.10
N VAL A 550 0.49 -20.23 -9.35
CA VAL A 550 -0.21 -19.00 -9.73
C VAL A 550 -1.18 -19.29 -10.89
N GLY A 551 -2.49 -19.22 -10.62
CA GLY A 551 -3.50 -19.50 -11.65
C GLY A 551 -4.94 -19.56 -11.15
N GLY A 552 -5.84 -20.17 -11.93
CA GLY A 552 -7.27 -20.27 -11.62
C GLY A 552 -8.14 -19.34 -12.47
N SER A 553 -9.35 -19.00 -11.99
CA SER A 553 -10.21 -18.03 -12.67
C SER A 553 -9.80 -16.58 -12.36
N GLY A 554 -10.20 -15.59 -13.15
CA GLY A 554 -9.84 -14.19 -12.87
C GLY A 554 -8.38 -13.86 -13.20
N SER A 555 -7.80 -12.84 -12.55
CA SER A 555 -6.45 -12.34 -12.83
C SER A 555 -5.56 -12.38 -11.60
N GLN A 556 -4.33 -12.89 -11.74
CA GLN A 556 -3.32 -12.96 -10.67
C GLN A 556 -2.10 -12.12 -11.05
N VAL A 557 -2.26 -10.80 -11.15
CA VAL A 557 -1.20 -9.90 -11.63
C VAL A 557 -0.45 -9.22 -10.50
N ASN A 558 0.77 -8.77 -10.79
CA ASN A 558 1.63 -8.02 -9.88
C ASN A 558 1.90 -8.75 -8.55
N ASN A 559 1.92 -10.09 -8.57
CA ASN A 559 2.40 -10.88 -7.44
C ASN A 559 3.92 -10.89 -7.49
N ARG A 560 4.57 -10.43 -6.42
CA ARG A 560 6.00 -10.12 -6.41
C ARG A 560 6.72 -10.96 -5.36
N GLY A 561 7.82 -11.59 -5.77
CA GLY A 561 8.67 -12.42 -4.92
C GLY A 561 10.06 -11.80 -4.73
N PHE A 562 10.53 -11.62 -3.50
CA PHE A 562 11.89 -11.17 -3.19
C PHE A 562 12.60 -12.18 -2.27
N ASN A 563 13.78 -12.67 -2.64
CA ASN A 563 14.58 -13.58 -1.80
C ASN A 563 13.82 -14.85 -1.31
N ASN A 564 12.95 -15.43 -2.13
CA ASN A 564 12.28 -16.70 -1.80
C ASN A 564 13.09 -17.89 -2.33
N SER A 565 13.16 -18.96 -1.54
CA SER A 565 13.74 -20.24 -1.96
C SER A 565 12.65 -21.24 -2.31
N PHE A 566 12.60 -21.65 -3.57
CA PHE A 566 11.71 -22.69 -4.11
C PHE A 566 12.37 -23.37 -5.31
N SER A 567 11.94 -24.58 -5.64
CA SER A 567 12.46 -25.39 -6.76
C SER A 567 11.52 -25.40 -7.97
N PHE A 568 10.21 -25.41 -7.75
CA PHE A 568 9.22 -25.54 -8.82
C PHE A 568 8.12 -24.49 -8.70
N ILE A 569 7.83 -23.81 -9.81
CA ILE A 569 6.73 -22.85 -9.91
C ILE A 569 5.84 -23.19 -11.10
N LYS A 570 4.53 -23.15 -10.88
CA LYS A 570 3.51 -23.29 -11.92
C LYS A 570 2.75 -21.99 -12.11
N VAL A 571 2.81 -21.45 -13.32
CA VAL A 571 2.03 -20.27 -13.72
C VAL A 571 1.12 -20.61 -14.91
N GLN A 572 -0.18 -20.30 -14.78
CA GLN A 572 -1.19 -20.44 -15.84
C GLN A 572 -1.30 -19.19 -16.70
N GLY A 573 -1.95 -19.28 -17.87
CA GLY A 573 -2.01 -18.22 -18.91
C GLY A 573 -2.60 -16.87 -18.50
N ASN A 574 -3.15 -16.74 -17.30
CA ASN A 574 -3.75 -15.53 -16.72
C ASN A 574 -3.10 -15.10 -15.40
N GLY A 575 -2.01 -15.78 -15.01
CA GLY A 575 -1.24 -15.47 -13.82
C GLY A 575 0.10 -14.84 -14.14
N GLU A 576 0.57 -13.99 -13.24
CA GLU A 576 1.88 -13.34 -13.29
C GLU A 576 2.59 -13.49 -11.94
N PHE A 577 3.89 -13.80 -11.98
CA PHE A 577 4.76 -13.74 -10.81
C PHE A 577 6.09 -13.07 -11.18
N VAL A 578 6.41 -11.99 -10.47
CA VAL A 578 7.60 -11.17 -10.72
C VAL A 578 8.65 -11.45 -9.64
N VAL A 579 9.82 -11.96 -10.04
CA VAL A 579 10.95 -12.17 -9.13
C VAL A 579 11.79 -10.91 -9.08
N LEU A 580 12.10 -10.47 -7.87
CA LEU A 580 12.86 -9.29 -7.55
C LEU A 580 14.21 -9.67 -6.93
N ASP A 581 15.25 -8.89 -7.21
CA ASP A 581 16.57 -9.00 -6.57
C ASP A 581 17.18 -7.62 -6.35
N TYR A 582 18.22 -7.57 -5.51
CA TYR A 582 19.05 -6.38 -5.37
C TYR A 582 19.95 -6.20 -6.59
N ILE A 583 19.86 -5.03 -7.19
CA ILE A 583 20.76 -4.60 -8.26
C ILE A 583 21.53 -3.35 -7.83
N GLY A 584 22.75 -3.22 -8.37
CA GLY A 584 23.63 -2.09 -8.12
C GLY A 584 24.42 -1.66 -9.35
N LEU A 585 25.14 -0.56 -9.20
CA LEU A 585 26.01 -0.02 -10.23
C LEU A 585 27.29 0.51 -9.59
N ARG A 586 28.43 0.25 -10.25
CA ARG A 586 29.72 0.87 -9.96
C ARG A 586 30.17 1.71 -11.14
N THR A 587 30.66 2.92 -10.88
CA THR A 587 31.35 3.75 -11.86
C THR A 587 32.85 3.77 -11.61
N ILE A 588 33.64 3.66 -12.68
CA ILE A 588 35.10 3.71 -12.67
C ILE A 588 35.63 4.54 -13.83
N ASN A 589 36.84 5.08 -13.72
CA ASN A 589 37.62 5.62 -14.83
C ASN A 589 39.04 5.02 -14.85
N SER A 590 39.97 5.70 -15.52
CA SER A 590 41.36 5.27 -15.63
C SER A 590 42.13 5.38 -14.29
N GLU A 591 41.66 6.21 -13.36
CA GLU A 591 42.27 6.43 -12.04
C GLU A 591 41.69 5.54 -10.94
N GLY A 592 40.51 4.96 -11.16
CA GLY A 592 39.87 4.01 -10.23
C GLY A 592 38.37 4.25 -10.09
N ASN A 593 37.85 4.11 -8.86
CA ASN A 593 36.43 4.31 -8.56
C ASN A 593 36.05 5.80 -8.64
N MET A 594 34.85 6.10 -9.15
CA MET A 594 34.39 7.49 -9.31
C MET A 594 33.16 7.84 -8.48
N SER A 595 33.31 8.81 -7.59
CA SER A 595 32.18 9.39 -6.85
C SER A 595 31.51 10.55 -7.59
N GLY A 596 30.25 10.81 -7.25
CA GLY A 596 29.52 12.00 -7.70
C GLY A 596 28.83 11.84 -9.05
N ASN A 597 28.74 10.63 -9.58
CA ASN A 597 28.04 10.37 -10.84
C ASN A 597 26.53 10.25 -10.60
N ASP A 598 25.78 10.94 -11.45
CA ASP A 598 24.31 10.86 -11.48
C ASP A 598 23.89 9.54 -12.14
N VAL A 599 22.87 8.89 -11.57
CA VAL A 599 22.38 7.60 -12.07
C VAL A 599 20.86 7.60 -12.14
N LYS A 600 20.33 6.99 -13.20
CA LYS A 600 18.90 6.67 -13.35
C LYS A 600 18.74 5.22 -13.77
N ALA A 601 17.90 4.46 -13.09
CA ALA A 601 17.49 3.13 -13.50
C ALA A 601 15.98 3.09 -13.73
N THR A 602 15.54 2.40 -14.78
CA THR A 602 14.13 2.32 -15.16
C THR A 602 13.68 0.88 -15.45
N PHE A 603 12.40 0.61 -15.25
CA PHE A 603 11.74 -0.61 -15.72
C PHE A 603 10.41 -0.23 -16.39
N GLY A 604 10.30 -0.44 -17.70
CA GLY A 604 9.18 0.08 -18.47
C GLY A 604 9.09 1.61 -18.38
N SER A 605 7.96 2.15 -17.91
CA SER A 605 7.77 3.57 -17.62
C SER A 605 8.24 3.98 -16.22
N ASP A 606 8.50 3.01 -15.34
CA ASP A 606 8.75 3.25 -13.94
C ASP A 606 10.22 3.59 -13.71
N THR A 607 10.46 4.54 -12.82
CA THR A 607 11.81 4.91 -12.37
C THR A 607 12.08 4.17 -11.07
N LEU A 608 13.07 3.28 -11.08
CA LEU A 608 13.46 2.47 -9.93
C LEU A 608 14.50 3.17 -9.05
N TYR A 609 15.33 4.00 -9.67
CA TYR A 609 16.39 4.79 -9.04
C TYR A 609 16.60 6.06 -9.86
N ALA A 610 16.71 7.23 -9.25
CA ALA A 610 17.08 8.46 -9.94
C ALA A 610 17.74 9.47 -8.98
N SER A 611 18.91 9.96 -9.37
CA SER A 611 19.52 11.10 -8.71
C SER A 611 18.86 12.43 -9.07
N ASP A 612 19.21 13.49 -8.34
CA ASP A 612 18.64 14.83 -8.48
C ASP A 612 18.62 15.35 -9.93
N TYR A 613 19.69 15.12 -10.70
CA TYR A 613 19.73 15.53 -12.12
C TYR A 613 18.60 14.89 -12.94
N PHE A 614 18.28 13.65 -12.64
CA PHE A 614 17.21 12.88 -13.29
C PHE A 614 15.84 13.09 -12.63
N SER A 615 15.68 14.16 -11.84
CA SER A 615 14.44 14.50 -11.12
C SER A 615 14.03 13.47 -10.06
N GLY A 616 14.99 12.74 -9.51
CA GLY A 616 14.77 11.90 -8.33
C GLY A 616 15.40 12.50 -7.07
N SER A 617 15.56 11.68 -6.04
CA SER A 617 16.17 12.06 -4.75
C SER A 617 17.21 11.06 -4.27
N ASP A 618 17.55 10.08 -5.10
CA ASP A 618 18.51 9.04 -4.76
C ASP A 618 19.94 9.59 -4.82
N PRO A 619 20.87 9.07 -4.00
CA PRO A 619 22.23 9.59 -3.97
C PRO A 619 22.97 9.38 -5.30
N VAL A 620 23.93 10.25 -5.59
CA VAL A 620 24.97 10.00 -6.60
C VAL A 620 25.92 8.91 -6.12
N THR A 621 26.82 8.43 -6.99
CA THR A 621 27.80 7.41 -6.60
C THR A 621 28.71 7.86 -5.45
N ASP A 622 29.02 6.93 -4.53
CA ASP A 622 29.88 7.17 -3.38
C ASP A 622 31.38 7.16 -3.74
N SER A 623 32.27 7.29 -2.73
CA SER A 623 33.74 7.22 -2.93
C SER A 623 34.26 5.89 -3.49
N ASN A 624 33.47 4.82 -3.43
CA ASN A 624 33.78 3.53 -4.05
C ASN A 624 33.15 3.38 -5.44
N GLY A 625 32.52 4.45 -5.95
CA GLY A 625 31.83 4.49 -7.21
C GLY A 625 30.48 3.80 -7.21
N LEU A 626 29.95 3.43 -6.05
CA LEU A 626 28.74 2.65 -5.91
C LEU A 626 27.52 3.54 -5.65
N ILE A 627 26.37 3.15 -6.20
CA ILE A 627 25.07 3.55 -5.67
C ILE A 627 24.61 2.55 -4.59
N PRO A 628 23.71 2.92 -3.67
CA PRO A 628 23.00 1.95 -2.84
C PRO A 628 22.28 0.92 -3.70
N ASN A 629 22.35 -0.35 -3.29
CA ASN A 629 21.55 -1.39 -3.94
C ASN A 629 20.06 -1.07 -3.80
N PHE A 630 19.31 -1.31 -4.86
CA PHE A 630 17.85 -1.16 -4.87
C PHE A 630 17.21 -2.40 -5.48
N ILE A 631 15.92 -2.60 -5.19
CA ILE A 631 15.18 -3.79 -5.61
C ILE A 631 14.64 -3.56 -7.02
N ALA A 632 14.85 -4.54 -7.91
CA ALA A 632 14.33 -4.51 -9.27
C ALA A 632 13.85 -5.88 -9.74
N PRO A 633 12.91 -5.94 -10.70
CA PRO A 633 12.56 -7.18 -11.38
C PRO A 633 13.73 -7.78 -12.14
N ILE A 634 13.96 -9.07 -11.97
CA ILE A 634 14.99 -9.84 -12.68
C ILE A 634 14.39 -10.96 -13.56
N GLU A 635 13.23 -11.50 -13.16
CA GLU A 635 12.48 -12.51 -13.89
C GLU A 635 10.98 -12.22 -13.81
N ILE A 636 10.25 -12.50 -14.89
CA ILE A 636 8.79 -12.40 -14.92
C ILE A 636 8.22 -13.69 -15.49
N TYR A 637 7.43 -14.38 -14.70
CA TYR A 637 6.59 -15.48 -15.15
C TYR A 637 5.24 -14.89 -15.59
N ASP A 638 5.04 -14.66 -16.88
CA ASP A 638 3.79 -14.09 -17.43
C ASP A 638 3.07 -15.14 -18.28
N GLY A 639 1.99 -15.71 -17.76
CA GLY A 639 1.21 -16.72 -18.46
C GLY A 639 1.93 -18.07 -18.69
N SER A 640 3.14 -18.22 -18.15
CA SER A 640 4.08 -19.30 -18.46
C SER A 640 4.89 -19.68 -17.21
N SER A 641 5.11 -20.98 -17.02
CA SER A 641 5.95 -21.52 -15.93
C SER A 641 7.45 -21.41 -16.22
N THR A 642 7.83 -20.81 -17.34
CA THR A 642 9.20 -20.42 -17.68
C THR A 642 9.27 -18.90 -17.68
N PRO A 643 10.21 -18.27 -16.96
CA PRO A 643 10.27 -16.82 -16.85
C PRO A 643 10.93 -16.18 -18.08
N ASP A 644 10.48 -14.96 -18.39
CA ASP A 644 11.22 -14.03 -19.22
C ASP A 644 12.24 -13.25 -18.37
N LYS A 645 13.43 -13.07 -18.93
CA LYS A 645 14.51 -12.32 -18.29
C LYS A 645 14.24 -10.82 -18.38
N VAL A 646 14.44 -10.10 -17.28
CA VAL A 646 14.32 -8.64 -17.26
C VAL A 646 15.69 -7.99 -17.39
N ILE A 647 15.82 -7.10 -18.37
CA ILE A 647 16.99 -6.24 -18.54
C ILE A 647 16.66 -4.87 -17.94
N THR A 648 17.53 -4.34 -17.07
CA THR A 648 17.33 -3.02 -16.44
C THR A 648 18.23 -1.97 -17.11
N PRO A 649 17.67 -1.02 -17.87
CA PRO A 649 18.41 0.15 -18.35
C PRO A 649 18.86 1.03 -17.18
N MET A 650 20.15 1.37 -17.18
CA MET A 650 20.82 2.26 -16.23
C MET A 650 21.56 3.36 -16.99
N THR A 651 21.09 4.60 -16.86
CA THR A 651 21.74 5.80 -17.40
C THR A 651 22.68 6.39 -16.37
N VAL A 652 23.93 6.62 -16.75
CA VAL A 652 24.94 7.29 -15.93
C VAL A 652 25.28 8.63 -16.57
N ARG A 653 25.45 9.66 -15.74
CA ARG A 653 25.94 10.98 -16.13
C ARG A 653 27.12 11.41 -15.26
N TYR A 654 28.10 12.03 -15.90
CA TYR A 654 29.22 12.71 -15.27
C TYR A 654 29.46 14.05 -15.98
N SER A 655 29.33 15.16 -15.26
CA SER A 655 29.36 16.51 -15.85
C SER A 655 28.32 16.67 -16.99
N ASP A 656 28.75 16.56 -18.23
CA ASP A 656 27.98 16.71 -19.46
C ASP A 656 28.05 15.46 -20.35
N TRP A 657 28.78 14.43 -19.92
CA TRP A 657 28.72 13.10 -20.50
C TRP A 657 27.53 12.32 -19.93
N ILE A 658 26.78 11.64 -20.79
CA ILE A 658 25.64 10.80 -20.43
C ILE A 658 25.56 9.57 -21.33
N GLN A 659 25.35 8.39 -20.75
CA GLN A 659 25.19 7.15 -21.50
C GLN A 659 24.30 6.14 -20.77
N THR A 660 23.55 5.34 -21.51
CA THR A 660 22.71 4.24 -20.98
C THR A 660 23.35 2.89 -21.21
N PHE A 661 23.32 2.06 -20.16
CA PHE A 661 23.83 0.70 -20.12
C PHE A 661 22.69 -0.25 -19.74
N ASN A 662 22.75 -1.50 -20.18
CA ASN A 662 21.72 -2.50 -19.88
C ASN A 662 22.30 -3.54 -18.93
N LEU A 663 21.79 -3.61 -17.70
CA LEU A 663 22.17 -4.64 -16.74
C LEU A 663 21.41 -5.94 -17.04
N ASP A 664 22.18 -7.01 -17.29
CA ASP A 664 21.69 -8.39 -17.23
C ASP A 664 21.94 -8.95 -15.82
N PRO A 665 20.90 -9.18 -15.01
CA PRO A 665 21.04 -9.63 -13.62
C PRO A 665 21.75 -10.99 -13.48
N TYR A 666 21.77 -11.82 -14.53
CA TYR A 666 22.48 -13.11 -14.51
C TYR A 666 23.99 -12.98 -14.71
N SER A 667 24.47 -11.83 -15.19
CA SER A 667 25.91 -11.55 -15.34
C SER A 667 26.55 -11.06 -14.03
N GLY A 668 25.71 -10.78 -13.02
CA GLY A 668 26.08 -10.33 -11.68
C GLY A 668 25.08 -9.31 -11.14
N SER A 669 25.02 -9.16 -9.82
CA SER A 669 24.12 -8.21 -9.14
C SER A 669 24.54 -6.74 -9.27
N SER A 670 25.63 -6.45 -9.99
CA SER A 670 26.06 -5.08 -10.26
C SER A 670 26.74 -4.94 -11.62
N ILE A 671 26.46 -3.86 -12.34
CA ILE A 671 27.20 -3.47 -13.54
C ILE A 671 28.35 -2.53 -13.19
N THR A 672 29.49 -2.68 -13.86
CA THR A 672 30.60 -1.70 -13.78
C THR A 672 30.59 -0.86 -15.06
N VAL A 673 30.40 0.45 -14.90
CA VAL A 673 30.37 1.45 -15.97
C VAL A 673 31.68 2.21 -15.99
N PHE A 674 32.33 2.25 -17.16
CA PHE A 674 33.50 3.08 -17.38
C PHE A 674 33.06 4.49 -17.81
N VAL A 675 33.38 5.48 -16.98
CA VAL A 675 33.10 6.90 -17.22
C VAL A 675 34.37 7.53 -17.81
N PRO A 676 34.27 8.22 -18.95
CA PRO A 676 35.43 8.82 -19.60
C PRO A 676 35.95 10.06 -18.86
N GLU A 677 37.21 10.39 -19.06
CA GLU A 677 37.81 11.62 -18.54
C GLU A 677 37.27 12.85 -19.27
N LEU A 678 37.20 13.98 -18.56
CA LEU A 678 36.87 15.28 -19.18
C LEU A 678 38.04 15.72 -20.10
N ARG A 679 37.70 16.35 -21.22
CA ARG A 679 38.64 16.50 -22.35
C ARG A 679 38.62 17.89 -22.99
N VAL A 680 37.71 18.77 -22.58
CA VAL A 680 37.68 20.18 -23.00
C VAL A 680 37.86 21.05 -21.77
N LYS A 681 38.75 22.03 -21.84
CA LYS A 681 39.06 22.90 -20.70
C LYS A 681 38.86 24.36 -21.07
N ASN A 682 38.10 25.09 -20.26
CA ASN A 682 38.21 26.54 -20.26
C ASN A 682 39.48 26.93 -19.49
N ASN A 683 40.49 27.40 -20.21
CA ASN A 683 41.80 27.69 -19.62
C ASN A 683 41.79 28.93 -18.71
N ASN A 684 40.78 29.79 -18.83
CA ASN A 684 40.64 30.99 -18.03
C ASN A 684 40.01 30.66 -16.66
N THR A 685 38.96 29.84 -16.64
CA THR A 685 38.27 29.45 -15.40
C THR A 685 38.88 28.23 -14.73
N GLY A 686 39.56 27.38 -15.51
CA GLY A 686 40.08 26.08 -15.07
C GLY A 686 39.05 24.94 -15.14
N GLU A 687 37.79 25.25 -15.47
CA GLU A 687 36.69 24.29 -15.58
C GLU A 687 36.91 23.31 -16.74
N TRP A 688 36.54 22.06 -16.52
CA TRP A 688 36.62 20.98 -17.50
C TRP A 688 35.22 20.49 -17.88
N THR A 689 35.02 20.15 -19.15
CA THR A 689 33.81 19.54 -19.70
C THR A 689 34.18 18.39 -20.63
N TYR A 690 33.22 17.55 -20.97
CA TYR A 690 33.38 16.44 -21.91
C TYR A 690 33.08 16.86 -23.35
N LEU A 691 32.08 17.73 -23.54
CA LEU A 691 31.63 18.27 -24.81
C LEU A 691 32.20 19.68 -25.04
N ILE A 692 32.46 20.01 -26.31
CA ILE A 692 32.99 21.32 -26.72
C ILE A 692 31.91 22.39 -26.54
N GLN A 693 30.68 22.12 -26.99
CA GLN A 693 29.60 23.10 -26.94
C GLN A 693 29.28 23.52 -25.49
N THR A 694 29.31 22.58 -24.54
CA THR A 694 29.11 22.89 -23.12
C THR A 694 30.18 23.85 -22.59
N SER A 695 31.43 23.68 -22.99
CA SER A 695 32.50 24.61 -22.60
C SER A 695 32.29 26.01 -23.20
N ILE A 696 31.80 26.11 -24.44
CA ILE A 696 31.49 27.38 -25.11
C ILE A 696 30.32 28.09 -24.41
N ASP A 697 29.24 27.36 -24.12
CA ASP A 697 28.04 27.94 -23.51
C ASP A 697 28.32 28.51 -22.11
N ASN A 698 29.21 27.83 -21.37
CA ASN A 698 29.66 28.24 -20.03
C ASN A 698 30.74 29.35 -20.06
N ALA A 699 31.34 29.64 -21.23
CA ALA A 699 32.45 30.57 -21.33
C ALA A 699 32.02 32.04 -21.12
N GLY A 700 32.94 32.80 -20.53
CA GLY A 700 32.89 34.26 -20.47
C GLY A 700 33.40 34.91 -21.76
N VAL A 701 33.37 36.25 -21.78
CA VAL A 701 33.91 37.05 -22.88
C VAL A 701 35.44 36.92 -22.90
N ASN A 702 36.02 36.69 -24.09
CA ASN A 702 37.47 36.51 -24.30
C ASN A 702 38.10 35.27 -23.63
N ASP A 703 37.30 34.27 -23.26
CA ASP A 703 37.84 33.02 -22.71
C ASP A 703 38.52 32.17 -23.79
N VAL A 704 39.47 31.33 -23.34
CA VAL A 704 40.19 30.37 -24.19
C VAL A 704 39.74 28.96 -23.85
N ILE A 705 39.09 28.30 -24.82
CA ILE A 705 38.69 26.90 -24.76
C ILE A 705 39.78 26.05 -25.42
N VAL A 706 40.37 25.15 -24.64
CA VAL A 706 41.42 24.23 -25.05
C VAL A 706 40.85 22.82 -25.16
N ILE A 707 40.87 22.27 -26.36
CA ILE A 707 40.32 20.96 -26.69
C ILE A 707 41.46 19.94 -26.66
N SER A 708 41.32 18.87 -25.86
CA SER A 708 42.34 17.81 -25.78
C SER A 708 42.22 16.84 -26.96
N PRO A 709 43.29 16.11 -27.32
CA PRO A 709 43.26 15.13 -28.39
C PRO A 709 42.16 14.07 -28.20
N SER A 710 41.17 14.05 -29.08
CA SER A 710 40.07 13.09 -29.18
C SER A 710 39.27 13.35 -30.46
N THR A 711 38.35 12.44 -30.79
CA THR A 711 37.29 12.70 -31.76
C THR A 711 36.04 13.19 -31.03
N TYR A 712 35.52 14.32 -31.47
CA TYR A 712 34.34 14.99 -30.93
C TYR A 712 33.25 14.95 -32.00
N TYR A 713 32.24 14.11 -31.76
CA TYR A 713 31.06 13.99 -32.62
C TYR A 713 30.07 15.09 -32.22
N GLU A 714 30.29 16.30 -32.74
CA GLU A 714 29.57 17.52 -32.37
C GLU A 714 29.52 18.49 -33.56
N THR A 715 28.41 19.22 -33.69
CA THR A 715 28.37 20.48 -34.43
C THR A 715 28.36 21.63 -33.43
N ILE A 716 29.28 22.58 -33.58
CA ILE A 716 29.52 23.61 -32.58
C ILE A 716 29.14 25.00 -33.08
N THR A 717 28.51 25.78 -32.22
CA THR A 717 28.17 27.19 -32.45
C THR A 717 28.88 28.07 -31.44
N ILE A 718 29.82 28.89 -31.94
CA ILE A 718 30.56 29.86 -31.14
C ILE A 718 29.73 31.15 -31.06
N ASN A 719 29.09 31.36 -29.91
CA ASN A 719 28.09 32.42 -29.68
C ASN A 719 28.49 33.43 -28.58
N LYS A 720 29.74 33.38 -28.11
CA LYS A 720 30.30 34.26 -27.08
C LYS A 720 31.33 35.22 -27.69
N ILE A 721 31.28 36.49 -27.35
CA ILE A 721 32.18 37.51 -27.93
C ILE A 721 33.64 37.20 -27.54
N GLY A 722 34.54 37.30 -28.52
CA GLY A 722 36.00 37.26 -28.28
C GLY A 722 36.60 35.90 -27.96
N LEU A 723 35.82 34.81 -28.03
CA LEU A 723 36.26 33.48 -27.61
C LEU A 723 37.38 32.94 -28.50
N THR A 724 38.37 32.28 -27.90
CA THR A 724 39.35 31.46 -28.62
C THR A 724 39.01 29.99 -28.43
N VAL A 725 38.82 29.25 -29.52
CA VAL A 725 38.64 27.79 -29.52
C VAL A 725 39.85 27.18 -30.22
N GLN A 726 40.61 26.37 -29.48
CA GLN A 726 41.89 25.86 -29.96
C GLN A 726 42.20 24.45 -29.48
N GLY A 727 43.08 23.75 -30.20
CA GLY A 727 43.75 22.56 -29.67
C GLY A 727 44.82 22.93 -28.62
N PRO A 728 45.63 21.96 -28.13
CA PRO A 728 46.65 22.22 -27.12
C PRO A 728 47.72 23.24 -27.55
N SER A 729 47.91 23.45 -28.85
CA SER A 729 48.82 24.43 -29.43
C SER A 729 48.08 25.39 -30.36
N SER A 730 48.21 26.70 -30.13
CA SER A 730 47.54 27.76 -30.91
C SER A 730 48.28 28.21 -32.18
N VAL A 731 49.49 27.67 -32.38
CA VAL A 731 50.43 28.11 -33.44
C VAL A 731 50.66 27.05 -34.52
N LYS A 732 49.98 25.89 -34.44
CA LYS A 732 50.06 24.80 -35.43
C LYS A 732 48.79 23.94 -35.38
N LEU A 733 48.59 23.11 -36.40
CA LEU A 733 47.59 22.06 -36.39
C LEU A 733 47.83 21.08 -35.23
N ASN A 734 46.75 20.59 -34.63
CA ASN A 734 46.77 19.58 -33.58
C ASN A 734 46.10 18.30 -34.09
N ASP A 735 46.84 17.43 -34.78
CA ASP A 735 46.36 16.23 -35.49
C ASP A 735 45.41 15.32 -34.68
N GLY A 736 45.55 15.30 -33.35
CA GLY A 736 44.70 14.50 -32.48
C GLY A 736 43.37 15.14 -32.09
N VAL A 737 43.10 16.40 -32.43
CA VAL A 737 41.85 17.12 -32.12
C VAL A 737 40.98 17.14 -33.36
N ILE A 738 39.96 16.29 -33.38
CA ILE A 738 39.08 16.09 -34.53
C ILE A 738 37.65 16.47 -34.13
N ILE A 739 37.06 17.43 -34.82
CA ILE A 739 35.64 17.77 -34.75
C ILE A 739 34.98 17.13 -35.96
N ASP A 740 34.12 16.16 -35.70
CA ASP A 740 33.41 15.37 -36.70
C ASP A 740 31.92 15.75 -36.65
N ALA A 741 31.41 16.34 -37.72
CA ALA A 741 30.02 16.76 -37.81
C ALA A 741 29.05 15.64 -38.21
N GLU A 742 29.53 14.40 -38.42
CA GLU A 742 28.73 13.22 -38.78
C GLU A 742 27.81 13.43 -40.00
N ASN A 743 28.23 14.27 -40.95
CA ASN A 743 27.46 14.72 -42.10
C ASN A 743 26.11 15.35 -41.70
N ASN A 744 26.10 16.13 -40.62
CA ASN A 744 24.88 16.71 -40.05
C ASN A 744 25.01 18.21 -39.75
N GLY A 745 25.35 19.00 -40.76
CA GLY A 745 25.40 20.45 -40.65
C GLY A 745 26.81 21.01 -40.79
N CYS A 746 26.96 22.31 -40.53
CA CYS A 746 28.28 22.92 -40.43
C CYS A 746 28.99 22.47 -39.14
N ALA A 747 30.22 21.98 -39.23
CA ALA A 747 30.96 21.57 -38.04
C ALA A 747 31.20 22.72 -37.06
N ILE A 748 31.60 23.90 -37.56
CA ILE A 748 31.80 25.09 -36.74
C ILE A 748 31.02 26.28 -37.33
N THR A 749 30.16 26.89 -36.52
CA THR A 749 29.48 28.15 -36.86
C THR A 749 29.91 29.28 -35.93
N VAL A 750 30.46 30.36 -36.48
CA VAL A 750 30.95 31.54 -35.74
C VAL A 750 29.91 32.67 -35.85
N THR A 751 29.27 33.04 -34.74
CA THR A 751 28.13 33.99 -34.75
C THR A 751 28.40 35.31 -34.01
N LYS A 752 29.59 35.47 -33.43
CA LYS A 752 30.02 36.67 -32.70
C LYS A 752 31.39 37.09 -33.17
N SER A 753 31.66 38.39 -33.09
CA SER A 753 32.94 38.97 -33.49
C SER A 753 34.07 38.69 -32.51
N GLY A 754 35.31 38.75 -33.01
CA GLY A 754 36.53 38.61 -32.22
C GLY A 754 36.92 37.16 -31.92
N ILE A 755 36.36 36.19 -32.64
CA ILE A 755 36.58 34.76 -32.41
C ILE A 755 37.89 34.32 -33.04
N SER A 756 38.59 33.42 -32.36
CA SER A 756 39.75 32.73 -32.91
C SER A 756 39.50 31.22 -32.96
N VAL A 757 39.51 30.62 -34.14
CA VAL A 757 39.43 29.16 -34.33
C VAL A 757 40.81 28.67 -34.79
N LEU A 758 41.51 27.95 -33.92
CA LEU A 758 42.95 27.72 -34.06
C LEU A 758 43.34 26.24 -33.96
N GLY A 759 43.95 25.69 -35.00
CA GLY A 759 44.68 24.42 -34.90
C GLY A 759 43.81 23.17 -34.81
N LEU A 760 42.61 23.14 -35.39
CA LEU A 760 41.63 22.04 -35.29
C LEU A 760 41.56 21.21 -36.59
N ASN A 761 41.24 19.92 -36.49
CA ASN A 761 40.83 19.12 -37.66
C ASN A 761 39.30 19.05 -37.69
N ILE A 762 38.71 19.35 -38.83
CA ILE A 762 37.26 19.53 -39.01
C ILE A 762 36.83 18.70 -40.19
N VAL A 763 35.94 17.73 -39.97
CA VAL A 763 35.59 16.72 -40.97
C VAL A 763 34.09 16.43 -41.03
N ASN A 764 33.66 15.80 -42.13
CA ASN A 764 32.32 15.26 -42.36
C ASN A 764 31.21 16.30 -42.18
N SER A 765 31.33 17.47 -42.80
CA SER A 765 30.26 18.49 -42.80
C SER A 765 29.36 18.42 -44.04
N PHE A 766 29.55 17.42 -44.91
CA PHE A 766 28.77 17.29 -46.14
C PHE A 766 27.44 16.55 -45.91
N ALA A 767 26.43 17.27 -45.44
CA ALA A 767 25.06 16.76 -45.33
C ALA A 767 24.25 16.89 -46.64
N TRP A 768 24.44 18.02 -47.33
CA TRP A 768 23.69 18.44 -48.52
C TRP A 768 24.57 19.35 -49.40
N GLU A 769 24.24 19.48 -50.69
CA GLU A 769 24.84 20.48 -51.60
C GLU A 769 24.30 21.90 -51.30
N ASP A 770 24.55 22.41 -50.09
CA ASP A 770 24.13 23.73 -49.62
C ASP A 770 25.22 24.36 -48.74
N PRO A 771 25.85 25.47 -49.17
CA PRO A 771 26.91 26.13 -48.40
C PRO A 771 26.47 26.55 -47.01
N PHE A 772 25.22 26.97 -46.83
CA PHE A 772 24.77 27.50 -45.55
C PHE A 772 24.59 26.41 -44.49
N ASN A 773 24.45 25.15 -44.91
CA ASN A 773 24.23 24.03 -44.01
C ASN A 773 25.36 23.00 -44.03
N SER A 774 26.30 23.06 -44.96
CA SER A 774 27.32 22.01 -45.15
C SER A 774 28.76 22.53 -45.24
N SER A 775 29.07 23.65 -44.59
CA SER A 775 30.45 24.15 -44.50
C SER A 775 31.24 23.52 -43.35
N GLY A 776 32.53 23.27 -43.54
CA GLY A 776 33.42 22.94 -42.42
C GLY A 776 33.43 24.05 -41.37
N ILE A 777 33.68 25.29 -41.79
CA ILE A 777 33.57 26.48 -40.94
C ILE A 777 32.67 27.51 -41.62
N ARG A 778 31.60 27.95 -40.95
CA ARG A 778 30.73 29.06 -41.38
C ARG A 778 30.91 30.27 -40.46
N VAL A 779 31.26 31.42 -41.01
CA VAL A 779 31.54 32.66 -40.28
C VAL A 779 30.47 33.71 -40.60
N LEU A 780 29.77 34.18 -39.57
CA LEU A 780 28.61 35.09 -39.66
C LEU A 780 28.84 36.43 -38.95
N SER A 781 30.09 36.82 -38.74
CA SER A 781 30.43 38.00 -37.95
C SER A 781 31.83 38.53 -38.27
N ASP A 782 32.12 39.72 -37.76
CA ASP A 782 33.33 40.45 -38.15
C ASP A 782 34.53 40.19 -37.23
N ASN A 783 35.74 40.54 -37.69
CA ASN A 783 36.97 40.58 -36.88
C ASN A 783 37.36 39.22 -36.26
N ASN A 784 37.15 38.12 -36.98
CA ASN A 784 37.52 36.77 -36.56
C ASN A 784 38.83 36.30 -37.21
N ILE A 785 39.45 35.32 -36.58
CA ILE A 785 40.73 34.73 -36.97
C ILE A 785 40.52 33.22 -37.11
N ILE A 786 40.69 32.68 -38.32
CA ILE A 786 40.60 31.25 -38.60
C ILE A 786 41.99 30.79 -39.06
N ARG A 787 42.74 30.11 -38.17
CA ARG A 787 44.15 29.75 -38.40
C ARG A 787 44.50 28.29 -38.20
N ASN A 788 45.40 27.77 -39.03
CA ASN A 788 46.10 26.50 -38.80
C ASN A 788 45.12 25.32 -38.67
N ASN A 789 43.93 25.42 -39.23
CA ASN A 789 42.94 24.35 -39.19
C ASN A 789 43.09 23.48 -40.43
N SER A 790 42.75 22.20 -40.30
CA SER A 790 42.58 21.28 -41.42
C SER A 790 41.09 21.03 -41.57
N ILE A 791 40.54 21.28 -42.76
CA ILE A 791 39.13 21.11 -43.08
C ILE A 791 39.02 20.13 -44.25
N ALA A 792 38.24 19.05 -44.07
CA ALA A 792 37.98 18.10 -45.12
C ALA A 792 36.55 17.55 -45.11
N ASP A 793 36.15 16.85 -46.18
CA ASP A 793 34.86 16.16 -46.29
C ASP A 793 33.67 17.11 -46.02
N SER A 794 33.65 18.26 -46.69
CA SER A 794 32.60 19.28 -46.56
C SER A 794 32.18 19.83 -47.91
N TYR A 795 30.97 20.42 -48.01
CA TYR A 795 30.55 21.05 -49.27
C TYR A 795 31.34 22.34 -49.51
N VAL A 796 31.51 23.15 -48.47
CA VAL A 796 32.41 24.32 -48.51
C VAL A 796 33.41 24.21 -47.38
N GLY A 797 34.71 24.34 -47.66
CA GLY A 797 35.73 24.32 -46.60
C GLY A 797 35.49 25.43 -45.58
N ILE A 798 35.60 26.68 -46.02
CA ILE A 798 35.36 27.87 -45.18
C ILE A 798 34.39 28.83 -45.89
N LEU A 799 33.26 29.14 -45.26
CA LEU A 799 32.27 30.10 -45.70
C LEU A 799 32.31 31.37 -44.84
N LEU A 800 32.46 32.52 -45.46
CA LEU A 800 32.23 33.83 -44.86
C LEU A 800 30.93 34.39 -45.42
N GLU A 801 29.98 34.67 -44.54
CA GLU A 801 28.66 35.18 -44.90
C GLU A 801 28.34 36.41 -44.06
N THR A 802 28.18 37.57 -44.69
CA THR A 802 27.96 38.83 -43.98
C THR A 802 29.01 39.10 -42.89
N ALA A 803 30.26 38.77 -43.19
CA ALA A 803 31.36 38.70 -42.24
C ALA A 803 32.55 39.53 -42.73
N ASP A 804 32.74 40.71 -42.14
CA ASP A 804 33.75 41.66 -42.60
C ASP A 804 35.03 41.61 -41.75
N ASN A 805 36.16 42.03 -42.32
CA ASN A 805 37.42 42.19 -41.59
C ASN A 805 37.93 40.93 -40.87
N ASN A 806 37.75 39.74 -41.48
CA ASN A 806 38.25 38.47 -40.95
C ASN A 806 39.59 38.07 -41.58
N GLU A 807 40.39 37.32 -40.82
CA GLU A 807 41.68 36.76 -41.24
C GLU A 807 41.54 35.25 -41.39
N ILE A 808 41.64 34.75 -42.62
CA ILE A 808 41.63 33.33 -42.98
C ILE A 808 43.04 32.97 -43.42
N HIS A 809 43.78 32.29 -42.55
CA HIS A 809 45.21 32.17 -42.74
C HIS A 809 45.79 30.81 -42.37
N SER A 810 46.70 30.30 -43.20
CA SER A 810 47.40 29.03 -42.92
C SER A 810 46.48 27.84 -42.63
N ASN A 811 45.29 27.79 -43.22
CA ASN A 811 44.43 26.62 -43.16
C ASN A 811 44.73 25.67 -44.32
N GLU A 812 44.52 24.39 -44.08
CA GLU A 812 44.57 23.31 -45.08
C GLU A 812 43.13 22.88 -45.36
N ILE A 813 42.71 22.94 -46.62
CA ILE A 813 41.36 22.58 -47.06
C ILE A 813 41.52 21.50 -48.12
N ASP A 814 40.94 20.33 -47.93
CA ASP A 814 41.08 19.19 -48.86
C ASP A 814 39.75 18.45 -49.02
N ASP A 815 39.52 17.86 -50.20
CA ASP A 815 38.32 17.06 -50.53
C ASP A 815 36.99 17.80 -50.22
N VAL A 816 36.80 18.96 -50.87
CA VAL A 816 35.59 19.80 -50.75
C VAL A 816 35.06 20.25 -52.11
N ASP A 817 33.79 20.65 -52.20
CA ASP A 817 33.24 21.14 -53.46
C ASP A 817 33.71 22.58 -53.77
N ILE A 818 33.69 23.47 -52.77
CA ILE A 818 34.24 24.83 -52.83
C ILE A 818 35.25 25.00 -51.69
N GLY A 819 36.45 25.50 -51.99
CA GLY A 819 37.49 25.71 -50.97
C GLY A 819 37.12 26.78 -49.95
N ILE A 820 37.16 28.05 -50.39
CA ILE A 820 36.79 29.21 -49.58
C ILE A 820 35.72 30.03 -50.32
N LEU A 821 34.58 30.27 -49.68
CA LEU A 821 33.46 31.04 -50.24
C LEU A 821 33.21 32.31 -49.42
N LEU A 822 33.20 33.46 -50.07
CA LEU A 822 32.77 34.74 -49.48
C LEU A 822 31.46 35.17 -50.11
N THR A 823 30.45 35.46 -49.30
CA THR A 823 29.20 36.06 -49.74
C THR A 823 28.83 37.28 -48.89
N LYS A 824 28.65 38.42 -49.55
CA LYS A 824 28.42 39.73 -48.91
C LYS A 824 29.38 40.00 -47.75
N SER A 825 30.67 39.75 -47.95
CA SER A 825 31.69 39.79 -46.89
C SER A 825 32.89 40.62 -47.34
N ASP A 826 33.04 41.81 -46.77
CA ASP A 826 33.98 42.83 -47.23
C ASP A 826 35.27 42.87 -46.40
N SER A 827 36.36 43.32 -47.03
CA SER A 827 37.63 43.64 -46.35
C SER A 827 38.25 42.46 -45.58
N ASN A 828 38.05 41.23 -46.05
CA ASN A 828 38.66 40.03 -45.48
C ASN A 828 40.03 39.75 -46.10
N SER A 829 40.86 39.03 -45.35
CA SER A 829 42.22 38.67 -45.75
C SER A 829 42.36 37.16 -45.82
N ILE A 830 42.61 36.63 -47.02
CA ILE A 830 42.72 35.20 -47.33
C ILE A 830 44.18 34.93 -47.71
N ILE A 831 44.97 34.51 -46.72
CA ILE A 831 46.43 34.49 -46.83
C ILE A 831 47.02 33.12 -46.52
N SER A 832 47.88 32.61 -47.42
CA SER A 832 48.70 31.41 -47.15
C SER A 832 47.89 30.18 -46.75
N ASN A 833 46.69 30.00 -47.30
CA ASN A 833 45.92 28.76 -47.16
C ASN A 833 46.35 27.77 -48.26
N ASP A 834 46.29 26.48 -47.93
CA ASP A 834 46.52 25.38 -48.86
C ASP A 834 45.17 24.78 -49.24
N VAL A 835 44.77 24.89 -50.50
CA VAL A 835 43.44 24.47 -50.99
C VAL A 835 43.62 23.36 -52.02
N LEU A 836 43.31 22.14 -51.60
CA LEU A 836 43.60 20.89 -52.28
C LEU A 836 42.31 20.21 -52.71
N SER A 837 42.38 19.46 -53.81
CA SER A 837 41.31 18.54 -54.27
C SER A 837 39.89 19.15 -54.30
N VAL A 838 39.74 20.37 -54.80
CA VAL A 838 38.44 21.05 -54.90
C VAL A 838 37.69 20.70 -56.19
N VAL A 839 36.35 20.57 -56.13
CA VAL A 839 35.51 20.19 -57.29
C VAL A 839 35.18 21.36 -58.21
N THR A 840 34.76 22.52 -57.68
CA THR A 840 34.30 23.68 -58.48
C THR A 840 35.28 24.84 -58.45
N ASN A 841 35.36 25.56 -57.32
CA ASN A 841 36.10 26.80 -57.17
C ASN A 841 36.97 26.71 -55.91
N ASP A 842 38.29 26.86 -56.06
CA ASP A 842 39.20 26.89 -54.90
C ASP A 842 38.89 28.10 -54.01
N ILE A 843 38.66 29.27 -54.64
CA ILE A 843 38.18 30.47 -53.95
C ILE A 843 37.06 31.10 -54.78
N GLU A 844 35.91 31.33 -54.14
CA GLU A 844 34.76 32.00 -54.73
C GLU A 844 34.40 33.24 -53.92
N ILE A 845 34.28 34.38 -54.60
CA ILE A 845 33.97 35.67 -53.99
C ILE A 845 32.73 36.20 -54.70
N GLY A 846 31.60 36.03 -54.05
CA GLY A 846 30.30 36.13 -54.68
C GLY A 846 29.27 36.91 -53.87
N SER A 847 28.03 36.83 -54.36
CA SER A 847 26.82 37.34 -53.71
C SER A 847 25.82 36.23 -53.41
N LEU A 848 26.26 34.96 -53.29
CA LEU A 848 25.36 33.83 -53.09
C LEU A 848 24.40 34.06 -51.91
N GLY A 849 23.08 34.06 -52.18
CA GLY A 849 22.04 34.34 -51.18
C GLY A 849 21.76 35.82 -50.91
N TYR A 850 22.49 36.75 -51.54
CA TYR A 850 22.42 38.19 -51.34
C TYR A 850 22.37 38.97 -52.68
N THR A 851 22.07 40.27 -52.61
CA THR A 851 22.01 41.14 -53.80
C THR A 851 23.32 41.82 -54.13
N ASP A 852 24.19 42.00 -53.12
CA ASP A 852 25.50 42.62 -53.25
C ASP A 852 26.56 41.56 -52.91
N GLY A 853 27.66 41.53 -53.65
CA GLY A 853 28.76 40.60 -53.42
C GLY A 853 29.76 41.10 -52.39
N SER A 854 30.97 40.55 -52.46
CA SER A 854 32.03 40.70 -51.47
C SER A 854 33.17 41.55 -52.02
N ASN A 855 33.51 42.66 -51.37
CA ASN A 855 34.39 43.70 -51.91
C ASN A 855 35.62 43.96 -51.04
N TYR A 856 36.66 44.50 -51.65
CA TYR A 856 37.91 44.90 -50.96
C TYR A 856 38.64 43.76 -50.23
N ASN A 857 38.41 42.51 -50.64
CA ASN A 857 39.09 41.35 -50.06
C ASN A 857 40.48 41.17 -50.67
N GLU A 858 41.42 40.74 -49.82
CA GLU A 858 42.79 40.41 -50.15
C GLU A 858 42.96 38.90 -50.32
N ILE A 859 43.51 38.48 -51.45
CA ILE A 859 43.90 37.08 -51.70
C ILE A 859 45.41 37.06 -51.95
N SER A 860 46.17 36.43 -51.06
CA SER A 860 47.62 36.38 -51.22
C SER A 860 48.26 35.08 -50.77
N LEU A 861 49.28 34.65 -51.50
CA LEU A 861 50.16 33.54 -51.14
C LEU A 861 49.44 32.20 -50.84
N ASN A 862 48.21 31.99 -51.33
CA ASN A 862 47.52 30.70 -51.18
C ASN A 862 48.09 29.70 -52.19
N THR A 863 48.21 28.43 -51.81
CA THR A 863 48.83 27.38 -52.62
C THR A 863 47.78 26.46 -53.26
N ASP A 864 48.17 25.84 -54.37
CA ASP A 864 47.36 24.89 -55.17
C ASP A 864 46.03 25.43 -55.75
N ILE A 865 45.93 26.75 -55.91
CA ILE A 865 44.76 27.42 -56.48
C ILE A 865 44.63 27.22 -58.00
N GLN A 866 43.60 26.52 -58.44
CA GLN A 866 43.29 26.33 -59.86
C GLN A 866 42.33 27.39 -60.39
N ASN A 867 41.26 27.71 -59.66
CA ASN A 867 40.24 28.65 -60.07
C ASN A 867 39.90 29.64 -58.95
N ILE A 868 39.90 30.94 -59.28
CA ILE A 868 39.30 31.98 -58.45
C ILE A 868 38.15 32.60 -59.23
N GLU A 869 36.95 32.59 -58.65
CA GLU A 869 35.75 33.18 -59.24
C GLU A 869 35.31 34.44 -58.48
N PHE A 870 35.01 35.50 -59.22
CA PHE A 870 34.41 36.73 -58.71
C PHE A 870 33.03 36.93 -59.36
N GLN A 871 31.99 37.03 -58.53
CA GLN A 871 30.62 37.26 -58.96
C GLN A 871 30.01 38.45 -58.22
N VAL A 872 29.60 39.51 -58.93
CA VAL A 872 29.02 40.74 -58.36
C VAL A 872 29.91 41.33 -57.25
N SER A 873 31.23 41.22 -57.39
CA SER A 873 32.20 41.40 -56.31
C SER A 873 33.34 42.30 -56.75
N ASP A 874 33.26 43.57 -56.39
CA ASP A 874 34.13 44.61 -56.91
C ASP A 874 35.37 44.86 -56.05
N SER A 875 36.41 45.45 -56.67
CA SER A 875 37.54 46.08 -55.96
C SER A 875 38.33 45.12 -55.04
N ASN A 876 38.27 43.82 -55.31
CA ASN A 876 39.10 42.81 -54.66
C ASN A 876 40.50 42.79 -55.28
N TYR A 877 41.49 42.30 -54.53
CA TYR A 877 42.88 42.32 -54.97
C TYR A 877 43.64 41.02 -54.70
N LEU A 878 44.41 40.62 -55.71
CA LEU A 878 45.32 39.48 -55.65
C LEU A 878 46.75 40.00 -55.52
N TYR A 879 47.49 39.50 -54.54
CA TYR A 879 48.88 39.90 -54.30
C TYR A 879 49.78 38.67 -54.14
N GLY A 880 50.82 38.54 -54.98
CA GLY A 880 51.72 37.38 -54.92
C GLY A 880 50.99 36.03 -55.09
N GLN A 881 49.84 36.01 -55.76
CA GLN A 881 48.98 34.84 -55.89
C GLN A 881 49.28 34.10 -57.20
N GLU A 882 49.42 32.79 -57.13
CA GLU A 882 49.45 31.93 -58.31
C GLU A 882 48.07 31.31 -58.50
N VAL A 883 47.49 31.43 -59.69
CA VAL A 883 46.17 30.88 -60.02
C VAL A 883 46.19 30.35 -61.45
N THR A 884 45.44 29.29 -61.77
CA THR A 884 45.35 28.84 -63.18
C THR A 884 44.33 29.66 -63.97
N THR A 885 43.10 29.78 -63.47
CA THR A 885 41.98 30.47 -64.11
C THR A 885 41.38 31.52 -63.18
N ILE A 886 41.15 32.72 -63.72
CA ILE A 886 40.38 33.76 -63.04
C ILE A 886 39.07 33.94 -63.80
N THR A 887 37.94 33.81 -63.11
CA THR A 887 36.59 33.99 -63.68
C THR A 887 35.95 35.23 -63.08
N LEU A 888 35.41 36.10 -63.93
CA LEU A 888 34.81 37.39 -63.56
C LEU A 888 33.41 37.49 -64.18
N GLU A 889 32.40 37.56 -63.32
CA GLU A 889 31.01 37.78 -63.67
C GLU A 889 30.47 39.02 -62.94
N ASN A 890 30.01 40.03 -63.68
CA ASN A 890 29.56 41.33 -63.17
C ASN A 890 30.45 41.93 -62.06
N SER A 891 31.78 41.79 -62.17
CA SER A 891 32.74 42.16 -61.13
C SER A 891 33.79 43.14 -61.66
N GLU A 892 33.78 44.36 -61.13
CA GLU A 892 34.64 45.46 -61.60
C GLU A 892 35.83 45.72 -60.69
N ARG A 893 36.89 46.31 -61.25
CA ARG A 893 38.06 46.82 -60.49
C ARG A 893 38.84 45.74 -59.73
N ILE A 894 38.82 44.50 -60.19
CA ILE A 894 39.70 43.47 -59.64
C ILE A 894 41.14 43.85 -59.98
N SER A 895 42.02 43.91 -58.98
CA SER A 895 43.41 44.33 -59.16
C SER A 895 44.37 43.19 -58.87
N MET A 896 45.36 43.00 -59.73
CA MET A 896 46.32 41.91 -59.61
C MET A 896 47.74 42.47 -59.58
N TYR A 897 48.48 42.11 -58.52
CA TYR A 897 49.84 42.56 -58.23
C TYR A 897 50.76 41.36 -58.01
N GLU A 898 51.93 41.32 -58.64
CA GLU A 898 52.95 40.28 -58.43
C GLU A 898 52.42 38.83 -58.54
N SER A 899 51.32 38.65 -59.26
CA SER A 899 50.57 37.41 -59.30
C SER A 899 50.67 36.79 -60.69
N THR A 900 50.40 35.50 -60.82
CA THR A 900 50.44 34.79 -62.11
C THR A 900 49.11 34.11 -62.42
N TYR A 901 48.79 34.02 -63.72
CA TYR A 901 47.58 33.37 -64.23
C TYR A 901 47.85 32.65 -65.56
N SER A 902 47.03 31.64 -65.90
CA SER A 902 47.04 31.00 -67.22
C SER A 902 45.87 31.42 -68.11
N TYR A 903 44.68 31.60 -67.52
CA TYR A 903 43.44 31.94 -68.24
C TYR A 903 42.63 33.00 -67.49
N VAL A 904 41.93 33.86 -68.24
CA VAL A 904 40.95 34.82 -67.70
C VAL A 904 39.65 34.65 -68.48
N THR A 905 38.53 34.49 -67.76
CA THR A 905 37.17 34.55 -68.29
C THR A 905 36.52 35.82 -67.75
N CYS A 906 36.09 36.72 -68.63
CA CYS A 906 35.58 38.04 -68.26
C CYS A 906 34.36 38.39 -69.11
N ASP A 907 33.22 38.62 -68.47
CA ASP A 907 31.97 39.05 -69.11
C ASP A 907 31.99 40.55 -69.48
N SER A 908 30.89 41.05 -70.05
CA SER A 908 30.79 42.43 -70.56
C SER A 908 30.81 43.51 -69.49
N ASP A 909 30.52 43.14 -68.24
CA ASP A 909 30.29 44.06 -67.13
C ASP A 909 31.38 43.88 -66.04
N SER A 910 32.46 43.17 -66.37
CA SER A 910 33.57 42.90 -65.47
C SER A 910 34.87 43.57 -65.91
N SER A 911 35.75 43.86 -64.94
CA SER A 911 37.09 44.38 -65.23
C SER A 911 38.18 43.86 -64.27
N LEU A 912 39.30 43.44 -64.87
CA LEU A 912 40.52 43.01 -64.19
C LEU A 912 41.73 43.82 -64.68
N TYR A 913 42.43 44.41 -63.74
CA TYR A 913 43.57 45.30 -63.94
C TYR A 913 44.84 44.64 -63.45
N LEU A 914 45.73 44.31 -64.38
CA LEU A 914 47.07 43.79 -64.06
C LEU A 914 48.00 44.98 -63.92
N LYS A 915 48.56 45.12 -62.73
CA LYS A 915 49.28 46.32 -62.33
C LYS A 915 50.73 46.01 -62.00
N ASN A 916 51.59 46.95 -62.35
CA ASN A 916 53.00 46.96 -61.99
C ASN A 916 53.44 48.36 -61.57
N TRP A 917 54.67 48.47 -61.10
CA TRP A 917 55.22 49.73 -60.63
C TRP A 917 56.29 50.25 -61.58
N MET A 918 56.23 51.52 -61.98
CA MET A 918 57.23 52.11 -62.87
C MET A 918 57.91 53.33 -62.25
N ASN A 919 59.13 53.62 -62.71
CA ASN A 919 59.82 54.88 -62.47
C ASN A 919 60.55 55.33 -63.75
N ILE A 920 61.23 56.47 -63.69
CA ILE A 920 62.09 56.95 -64.78
C ILE A 920 63.49 57.21 -64.27
N ASN A 921 64.44 57.23 -65.21
CA ASN A 921 65.81 57.60 -64.94
C ASN A 921 66.33 58.52 -66.06
N ILE A 922 66.51 59.81 -65.78
CA ILE A 922 66.92 60.81 -66.77
C ILE A 922 68.38 61.21 -66.55
N VAL A 923 69.22 60.96 -67.55
CA VAL A 923 70.65 61.27 -67.51
C VAL A 923 71.06 62.23 -68.63
N ASN A 924 71.97 63.15 -68.33
CA ASN A 924 72.67 64.01 -69.28
C ASN A 924 74.18 63.72 -69.16
N ASN A 925 74.76 63.13 -70.21
CA ASN A 925 76.19 62.84 -70.29
C ASN A 925 76.75 62.08 -69.05
N ASN A 926 76.03 61.03 -68.64
CA ASN A 926 76.29 60.19 -67.45
C ASN A 926 76.18 60.90 -66.08
N THR A 927 75.46 62.02 -66.01
CA THR A 927 75.08 62.68 -64.75
C THR A 927 73.57 62.93 -64.71
N ASP A 928 72.95 62.79 -63.55
CA ASP A 928 71.49 62.86 -63.44
C ASP A 928 70.94 64.24 -63.81
N ALA A 929 69.93 64.24 -64.67
CA ALA A 929 69.24 65.44 -65.12
C ALA A 929 68.00 65.69 -64.25
N GLY A 930 68.22 66.28 -63.07
CA GLY A 930 67.15 66.76 -62.20
C GLY A 930 66.38 67.94 -62.79
N ASN A 931 65.24 68.26 -62.17
CA ASN A 931 64.35 69.37 -62.53
C ASN A 931 63.70 69.23 -63.93
N ALA A 932 63.57 67.99 -64.43
CA ALA A 932 62.86 67.70 -65.67
C ALA A 932 61.35 67.75 -65.45
N ASP A 933 60.64 68.29 -66.44
CA ASP A 933 59.19 68.19 -66.51
C ASP A 933 58.80 66.84 -67.09
N VAL A 934 57.86 66.15 -66.46
CA VAL A 934 57.43 64.79 -66.82
C VAL A 934 55.91 64.76 -66.95
N LYS A 935 55.42 64.06 -67.96
CA LYS A 935 54.04 63.65 -68.08
C LYS A 935 54.00 62.17 -68.39
N VAL A 936 53.40 61.39 -67.50
CA VAL A 936 53.11 59.98 -67.70
C VAL A 936 51.63 59.85 -67.99
N LEU A 937 51.34 59.29 -69.16
CA LEU A 937 50.01 58.85 -69.53
C LEU A 937 50.00 57.33 -69.47
N ASP A 938 49.07 56.77 -68.73
CA ASP A 938 48.81 55.34 -68.74
C ASP A 938 47.53 55.08 -69.55
N GLY A 939 47.71 54.60 -70.77
CA GLY A 939 46.68 54.75 -71.81
C GLY A 939 46.39 56.24 -72.07
N ASP A 940 45.12 56.62 -71.95
CA ASP A 940 44.68 58.02 -72.07
C ASP A 940 44.68 58.77 -70.73
N ASN A 941 44.88 58.06 -69.61
CA ASN A 941 44.82 58.64 -68.26
C ASN A 941 46.16 59.30 -67.91
N ILE A 942 46.11 60.56 -67.49
CA ILE A 942 47.31 61.24 -66.97
C ILE A 942 47.48 60.83 -65.50
N ILE A 943 48.43 59.94 -65.22
CA ILE A 943 48.72 59.43 -63.88
C ILE A 943 49.84 60.20 -63.17
N TYR A 944 50.65 60.96 -63.91
CA TYR A 944 51.67 61.85 -63.37
C TYR A 944 51.89 63.01 -64.36
N SER A 945 51.85 64.27 -63.93
CA SER A 945 52.09 65.42 -64.79
C SER A 945 52.62 66.63 -64.02
N THR A 946 53.79 67.10 -64.42
CA THR A 946 54.40 68.31 -63.86
C THR A 946 53.77 69.59 -64.43
N SER A 947 54.11 70.71 -63.79
CA SER A 947 53.61 72.07 -64.10
C SER A 947 53.63 72.44 -65.59
N TYR A 948 54.71 72.12 -66.32
CA TYR A 948 54.80 72.45 -67.74
C TYR A 948 53.74 71.74 -68.59
N PHE A 949 53.42 70.51 -68.24
CA PHE A 949 52.44 69.69 -68.94
C PHE A 949 51.01 69.89 -68.44
N GLY A 950 50.80 70.90 -67.57
CA GLY A 950 49.51 71.31 -67.04
C GLY A 950 49.08 70.60 -65.75
N GLY A 951 49.97 69.86 -65.08
CA GLY A 951 49.66 69.19 -63.81
C GLY A 951 50.37 69.83 -62.60
N SER A 952 50.28 69.19 -61.45
CA SER A 952 50.84 69.68 -60.18
C SER A 952 51.96 68.82 -59.61
N ASP A 953 52.31 67.71 -60.24
CA ASP A 953 53.30 66.78 -59.72
C ASP A 953 54.71 67.38 -59.71
N SER A 954 55.54 66.87 -58.80
CA SER A 954 56.92 67.30 -58.65
C SER A 954 57.74 67.01 -59.92
N LYS A 955 58.59 67.94 -60.31
CA LYS A 955 59.65 67.68 -61.29
C LYS A 955 60.62 66.64 -60.75
N THR A 956 61.41 66.03 -61.64
CA THR A 956 62.38 65.02 -61.21
C THR A 956 63.40 65.58 -60.24
N SER A 957 63.85 64.75 -59.30
CA SER A 957 65.01 64.99 -58.45
C SER A 957 66.03 63.91 -58.74
N GLU A 958 67.29 64.29 -58.98
CA GLU A 958 68.35 63.32 -59.36
C GLU A 958 67.91 62.38 -60.50
N GLY A 959 67.19 62.93 -61.49
CA GLY A 959 66.76 62.17 -62.67
C GLY A 959 65.57 61.22 -62.48
N LYS A 960 64.99 61.08 -61.27
CA LYS A 960 63.87 60.15 -61.00
C LYS A 960 62.58 60.82 -60.52
N LEU A 961 61.48 60.06 -60.49
CA LEU A 961 60.24 60.44 -59.80
C LEU A 961 60.39 60.25 -58.27
N SER A 962 59.50 60.88 -57.50
CA SER A 962 59.53 60.87 -56.02
C SER A 962 59.09 59.53 -55.40
N SER A 963 58.28 58.75 -56.11
CA SER A 963 57.90 57.38 -55.78
C SER A 963 57.72 56.60 -57.08
N ASP A 964 57.73 55.27 -56.98
CA ASP A 964 57.24 54.46 -58.09
C ASP A 964 55.76 54.78 -58.31
N ILE A 965 55.35 54.79 -59.57
CA ILE A 965 53.97 55.03 -59.99
C ILE A 965 53.33 53.68 -60.29
N GLU A 966 52.12 53.47 -59.77
CA GLU A 966 51.30 52.33 -60.15
C GLU A 966 50.77 52.57 -61.56
N VAL A 967 50.97 51.59 -62.44
CA VAL A 967 50.46 51.62 -63.81
C VAL A 967 49.80 50.29 -64.13
N ILE A 968 48.90 50.32 -65.10
CA ILE A 968 48.22 49.13 -65.62
C ILE A 968 48.97 48.72 -66.88
N TYR A 969 49.56 47.53 -66.91
CA TYR A 969 50.22 47.05 -68.13
C TYR A 969 49.28 46.20 -69.01
N ARG A 970 48.22 45.63 -68.42
CA ARG A 970 47.19 44.88 -69.15
C ARG A 970 45.85 45.00 -68.45
N VAL A 971 44.79 45.12 -69.24
CA VAL A 971 43.41 45.17 -68.76
C VAL A 971 42.54 44.15 -69.47
N PHE A 972 41.69 43.48 -68.73
CA PHE A 972 40.55 42.73 -69.24
C PHE A 972 39.31 43.54 -68.85
N ASP A 973 38.64 44.16 -69.83
CA ASP A 973 37.53 45.10 -69.59
C ASP A 973 36.40 44.75 -70.54
N GLY A 974 35.33 44.15 -70.00
CA GLY A 974 34.22 43.65 -70.80
C GLY A 974 34.59 42.48 -71.74
N SER A 975 35.75 41.83 -71.54
CA SER A 975 36.28 40.81 -72.46
C SER A 975 37.34 39.89 -71.85
N SER A 976 37.23 38.58 -72.11
CA SER A 976 38.26 37.56 -71.81
C SER A 976 39.57 37.73 -72.60
N THR A 977 39.65 38.67 -73.54
CA THR A 977 40.90 38.96 -74.27
C THR A 977 41.53 40.22 -73.68
N GLY A 978 42.69 40.04 -73.05
CA GLY A 978 43.44 41.13 -72.45
C GLY A 978 43.90 42.13 -73.51
N THR A 979 43.71 43.41 -73.22
CA THR A 979 44.27 44.51 -73.98
C THR A 979 45.52 45.00 -73.25
N ASP A 980 46.67 44.89 -73.91
CA ASP A 980 47.90 45.48 -73.41
C ASP A 980 47.74 46.99 -73.38
N ASN A 981 48.03 47.56 -72.22
CA ASN A 981 48.03 49.00 -72.04
C ASN A 981 49.45 49.52 -72.24
N THR A 982 49.52 50.77 -72.67
CA THR A 982 50.77 51.39 -73.08
C THR A 982 50.99 52.64 -72.25
N THR A 983 52.05 52.64 -71.46
CA THR A 983 52.42 53.79 -70.64
C THR A 983 53.37 54.70 -71.42
N ILE A 984 52.96 55.95 -71.65
CA ILE A 984 53.71 56.96 -72.38
C ILE A 984 54.33 57.95 -71.41
N PHE A 985 55.66 57.98 -71.40
CA PHE A 985 56.46 58.93 -70.66
C PHE A 985 56.91 60.06 -71.58
N LYS A 986 56.42 61.28 -71.34
CA LYS A 986 56.89 62.50 -72.01
C LYS A 986 57.76 63.29 -71.06
N ILE A 987 58.97 63.59 -71.52
CA ILE A 987 59.95 64.31 -70.74
C ILE A 987 60.33 65.58 -71.47
N ARG A 988 60.46 66.65 -70.71
CA ARG A 988 61.04 67.91 -71.14
C ARG A 988 62.20 68.29 -70.22
N VAL A 989 63.34 68.57 -70.83
CA VAL A 989 64.48 69.20 -70.17
C VAL A 989 64.82 70.47 -70.96
N VAL A 990 64.60 71.64 -70.37
CA VAL A 990 64.74 72.96 -71.03
C VAL A 990 63.90 73.04 -72.32
N ASP A 991 64.51 72.99 -73.50
CA ASP A 991 63.83 73.02 -74.80
C ASP A 991 63.87 71.67 -75.54
N TRP A 992 64.46 70.65 -74.92
CA TRP A 992 64.46 69.29 -75.43
C TRP A 992 63.24 68.52 -74.95
N PHE A 993 62.66 67.76 -75.88
CA PHE A 993 61.50 66.93 -75.65
C PHE A 993 61.81 65.52 -76.13
N ASN A 994 61.39 64.54 -75.35
CA ASN A 994 61.39 63.14 -75.75
C ASN A 994 60.16 62.46 -75.20
N SER A 995 59.68 61.46 -75.93
CA SER A 995 58.61 60.59 -75.50
C SER A 995 59.06 59.15 -75.67
N LYS A 996 59.01 58.38 -74.59
CA LYS A 996 59.13 56.93 -74.64
C LYS A 996 57.81 56.28 -74.29
N THR A 997 57.69 55.06 -74.75
CA THR A 997 56.52 54.22 -74.58
C THR A 997 56.99 52.92 -73.95
N SER A 998 56.27 52.43 -72.94
CA SER A 998 56.53 51.16 -72.26
C SER A 998 55.27 50.30 -72.25
N ASP A 999 55.45 49.03 -72.59
CA ASP A 999 54.43 47.98 -72.73
C ASP A 999 54.86 46.69 -71.99
N THR A 1000 55.62 46.83 -70.90
CA THR A 1000 56.22 45.72 -70.15
C THR A 1000 55.32 45.18 -69.05
N ASP A 1001 55.33 43.86 -68.91
CA ASP A 1001 54.67 43.07 -67.87
C ASP A 1001 55.60 42.76 -66.69
N GLU A 1002 56.80 43.36 -66.64
CA GLU A 1002 57.70 43.22 -65.50
C GLU A 1002 57.09 43.90 -64.25
N ILE A 1003 57.24 43.26 -63.10
CA ILE A 1003 56.68 43.71 -61.81
C ILE A 1003 57.11 45.15 -61.47
N ARG A 1004 58.36 45.52 -61.80
CA ARG A 1004 58.90 46.86 -61.56
C ARG A 1004 59.91 47.30 -62.61
N VAL A 1005 59.69 48.45 -63.27
CA VAL A 1005 60.55 48.93 -64.37
C VAL A 1005 60.97 50.40 -64.23
N ASP A 1006 62.25 50.67 -64.47
CA ASP A 1006 62.80 52.04 -64.59
C ASP A 1006 62.97 52.40 -66.09
N ILE A 1007 62.31 53.46 -66.57
CA ILE A 1007 62.43 53.93 -67.96
C ILE A 1007 63.55 54.96 -68.11
N ASP A 1008 64.61 54.58 -68.80
CA ASP A 1008 65.78 55.45 -69.00
C ASP A 1008 65.55 56.53 -70.07
N PHE A 1009 66.05 57.75 -69.88
CA PHE A 1009 66.07 58.83 -70.86
C PHE A 1009 67.45 59.50 -70.93
N GLU A 1010 68.02 59.57 -72.13
CA GLU A 1010 69.30 60.26 -72.35
C GLU A 1010 69.07 61.62 -73.00
N VAL A 1011 69.41 62.69 -72.27
CA VAL A 1011 69.32 64.07 -72.72
C VAL A 1011 70.55 64.38 -73.58
N PRO A 1012 70.38 64.86 -74.83
CA PRO A 1012 71.51 65.20 -75.68
C PRO A 1012 72.25 66.42 -75.12
N LEU A 1013 73.54 66.52 -75.45
CA LEU A 1013 74.32 67.71 -75.14
C LEU A 1013 73.71 68.93 -75.85
N PHE A 1014 73.23 69.92 -75.09
CA PHE A 1014 72.78 71.20 -75.62
C PHE A 1014 73.96 71.96 -76.23
N ARG A 1015 73.94 72.15 -77.55
CA ARG A 1015 75.06 72.72 -78.33
C ARG A 1015 74.93 74.23 -78.54
N ILE A 1016 73.74 74.77 -78.35
CA ILE A 1016 73.44 76.16 -78.62
C ILE A 1016 73.43 76.88 -77.28
N THR A 1017 74.17 77.97 -77.17
CA THR A 1017 74.27 78.70 -75.91
C THR A 1017 74.00 80.16 -76.16
N ASN A 1018 73.04 80.72 -75.41
CA ASN A 1018 72.97 82.16 -75.27
C ASN A 1018 74.15 82.56 -74.37
N LEU A 1019 75.15 83.23 -74.93
CA LEU A 1019 76.38 83.54 -74.19
C LEU A 1019 76.15 84.56 -73.07
N ASP A 1020 75.07 85.33 -73.14
CA ASP A 1020 74.76 86.40 -72.20
C ASP A 1020 74.02 85.86 -70.97
N THR A 1021 73.07 84.94 -71.14
CA THR A 1021 72.38 84.29 -70.02
C THR A 1021 73.09 83.03 -69.52
N GLY A 1022 73.93 82.42 -70.35
CA GLY A 1022 74.55 81.12 -70.09
C GLY A 1022 73.60 79.93 -70.30
N ASP A 1023 72.35 80.19 -70.68
CA ASP A 1023 71.36 79.16 -70.94
C ASP A 1023 71.73 78.36 -72.18
N LYS A 1024 71.57 77.05 -72.07
CA LYS A 1024 71.85 76.12 -73.15
C LYS A 1024 70.56 75.57 -73.71
N TYR A 1025 70.53 75.50 -75.03
CA TYR A 1025 69.38 75.10 -75.82
C TYR A 1025 69.81 74.01 -76.80
N ASN A 1026 68.85 73.18 -77.17
CA ASN A 1026 68.99 72.18 -78.21
C ASN A 1026 68.57 72.70 -79.58
N TYR A 1027 67.66 73.69 -79.65
CA TYR A 1027 67.15 74.27 -80.90
C TYR A 1027 67.48 75.76 -81.01
N ILE A 1028 68.00 76.18 -82.18
CA ILE A 1028 68.46 77.57 -82.39
C ILE A 1028 67.32 78.57 -82.28
N GLN A 1029 66.14 78.23 -82.80
CA GLN A 1029 64.99 79.13 -82.78
C GLN A 1029 64.55 79.40 -81.34
N THR A 1030 64.56 78.40 -80.46
CA THR A 1030 64.23 78.59 -79.05
C THR A 1030 65.26 79.44 -78.32
N ALA A 1031 66.55 79.28 -78.64
CA ALA A 1031 67.59 80.15 -78.13
C ALA A 1031 67.37 81.62 -78.56
N ILE A 1032 66.96 81.84 -79.82
CA ILE A 1032 66.64 83.18 -80.37
C ILE A 1032 65.36 83.75 -79.73
N ASP A 1033 64.31 82.96 -79.59
CA ASP A 1033 63.01 83.42 -79.07
C ASP A 1033 63.10 83.81 -77.58
N ASN A 1034 64.02 83.21 -76.84
CA ASN A 1034 64.35 83.58 -75.46
C ASN A 1034 65.48 84.60 -75.36
N ALA A 1035 66.05 85.02 -76.50
CA ALA A 1035 67.09 86.04 -76.55
C ALA A 1035 66.47 87.43 -76.41
N THR A 1036 67.07 88.29 -75.59
CA THR A 1036 66.68 89.70 -75.51
C THR A 1036 67.40 90.54 -76.57
N GLU A 1037 67.02 91.82 -76.70
CA GLU A 1037 67.70 92.72 -77.65
C GLU A 1037 69.22 92.73 -77.36
N TYR A 1038 70.04 92.44 -78.37
CA TYR A 1038 71.51 92.32 -78.34
C TYR A 1038 72.14 91.00 -77.88
N ASP A 1039 71.36 89.98 -77.52
CA ASP A 1039 71.90 88.68 -77.11
C ASP A 1039 72.66 87.96 -78.24
N ILE A 1040 73.77 87.29 -77.88
CA ILE A 1040 74.61 86.52 -78.81
C ILE A 1040 74.31 85.02 -78.69
N ILE A 1041 73.65 84.48 -79.71
CA ILE A 1041 73.39 83.03 -79.83
C ILE A 1041 74.57 82.34 -80.52
N ARG A 1042 75.27 81.48 -79.77
CA ARG A 1042 76.36 80.65 -80.29
C ARG A 1042 75.83 79.28 -80.70
N LEU A 1043 76.04 78.95 -81.98
CA LEU A 1043 75.80 77.63 -82.56
C LEU A 1043 76.95 76.64 -82.29
#